data_AF-A0A0W0YB16-F1
#
_entry.id   AF-A0A0W0YB16-F1
#
_cell.length_a   1.000
_cell.length_b   1.000
_cell.length_c   1.000
_cell.angle_alpha   90.00
_cell.angle_beta   90.00
_cell.angle_gamma   90.00
#
_symmetry.space_group_name_H-M   'P 1'
#
loop_
_entity.id
_entity.type
_entity.pdbx_description
1 polymer ?
#
loop_
_entity_poly.entity_id
_entity_poly.type
_entity_poly.pdbx_seq_one_letter_code
_entity_poly.pdbx_strand_id
1 'polypeptide(L)'
;MIKKTERFPLTPTLENLLGLYRSKRAFDPAFYLEAKINLLSRYFEKTKLRAAVLGVSGGIDSAIALAILNVFYKKERSFLKRLVPICLPFFNCLGATGQVKAVDGAKKIINFLNLDQIILDLNETHGFLYEQIANGFNFKKTPWSQGQLVSNLRTPVFYQIANHLNEEGYPCAVFGTINRDEGSYTGFFGKASDAMVDIQLISDLHKSEVKKLASFLNIPQDLIDAQPTGNTYDSNTDELSFGFSYDFLELYTYYLNLAEYEKTLFLQRLDKYSYFTFSAYEKLLLERHTHNQHKYFVKPQGLHFDVYSKSVAGGWLDDVEEKKTINLSLFQNFFVLDDLFFKQYWNKSTIFPQSHTICPYVFQIENALSLSETEGFLKIFNEQKPSYVGNDGYPTDEGKQLRATTYSPHLASLFSERLVSFFEHYLYDDGYQPIDGGKNTIWRMKGFSPFFRFIMYEPGGELIGHYDEGYEDGREKTLFSVLFYLTTQPQQAGGETVILLDKDRNTPLSERCFQDDEDIPAHDILHAVLPSAGHALVLPHRIKHGVTKNLATNKRVVIRADIIYERLGPCYSSSQENNKPYQNTMPEDKFYLAYYLHTLSKERLRTAGYIENAIVSHDEKKQTQWSILPLLKLCEECGDLQTEKKELVVLLSTGGFYPIHQGHFLMMSKARQALELEGKKVIGGFFSPSHQDYIKSKFYVKNYSQREHIDLLIQSVANHPWLDIWLWEYLENKEPINFTDVIIRLECELAKHLKTTLPIKVAYVFGGDNVSFSYAFLERGIGICLSRPGAEKIFNQVRNDPLFLGKNNIYFLNEGTLAFASEAIRKKNTFSEKNRCKILHLREDELFYQLWSEKKPLEELIKKKNQFLGQFVHVLKTTYSRDTNEFSIQIKSSQQQALEIKKLLSDKMILSLDPCYIAEFNLGVSRYFRFGLPEIKLGFSARPEEGTLAQQLLYLPKQPYCLVDDDCFTGKTIEFVKKILHKEHIVEEFYVSTTGQAKNEISEIIDLRDFIVGSYYGGLVVLLPNKKIARVPYIYPFVLPSLRYHCPADANLNFSLEIWKFNREFFSGCLEDLLIKHCDKPFVNLATYLGFSTDCSLREFCDFYVKQFNRLEQ
;
A
#
# COMPACT_ATOMS: atom_id res chain seq x y z
N MET A 1 -0.63 38.05 53.94
CA MET A 1 -1.27 38.73 52.81
C MET A 1 -0.54 38.31 51.55
N ILE A 2 -1.05 37.30 50.86
CA ILE A 2 -0.58 36.88 49.52
C ILE A 2 -1.37 37.73 48.52
N LYS A 3 -0.70 38.42 47.59
CA LYS A 3 -1.37 39.34 46.64
C LYS A 3 -2.22 38.53 45.64
N LYS A 4 -3.34 39.11 45.19
CA LYS A 4 -4.29 38.57 44.17
C LYS A 4 -3.69 38.27 42.78
N THR A 5 -2.36 38.24 42.65
CA THR A 5 -1.61 38.08 41.38
C THR A 5 -0.53 36.99 41.45
N GLU A 6 -0.44 36.21 42.52
CA GLU A 6 0.63 35.20 42.66
C GLU A 6 0.27 33.92 41.88
N ARG A 7 1.04 33.64 40.83
CA ARG A 7 1.14 32.31 40.18
C ARG A 7 1.64 31.32 41.23
N PHE A 8 1.17 30.07 41.22
CA PHE A 8 1.68 28.97 42.06
C PHE A 8 2.84 28.28 41.32
N PRO A 9 4.09 28.79 41.44
CA PRO A 9 5.16 28.34 40.59
C PRO A 9 5.70 27.00 41.09
N LEU A 10 6.12 26.16 40.15
CA LEU A 10 6.92 25.00 40.48
C LEU A 10 8.35 25.44 40.79
N THR A 11 9.03 24.70 41.66
CA THR A 11 10.47 24.88 41.84
C THR A 11 11.20 24.36 40.58
N PRO A 12 12.43 24.81 40.28
CA PRO A 12 13.17 24.34 39.11
C PRO A 12 13.32 22.80 39.06
N THR A 13 13.47 22.15 40.21
CA THR A 13 13.52 20.68 40.32
C THR A 13 12.19 20.04 39.90
N LEU A 14 11.05 20.58 40.35
CA LEU A 14 9.72 20.10 39.99
C LEU A 14 9.39 20.40 38.52
N GLU A 15 9.79 21.57 37.99
CA GLU A 15 9.67 21.91 36.57
C GLU A 15 10.45 20.94 35.69
N ASN A 16 11.66 20.56 36.09
CA ASN A 16 12.45 19.57 35.38
C ASN A 16 11.75 18.20 35.36
N LEU A 17 11.24 17.73 36.52
CA LEU A 17 10.49 16.48 36.61
C LEU A 17 9.22 16.50 35.76
N LEU A 18 8.50 17.63 35.71
CA LEU A 18 7.36 17.82 34.81
C LEU A 18 7.79 17.82 33.35
N GLY A 19 8.92 18.43 33.01
CA GLY A 19 9.51 18.39 31.67
C GLY A 19 9.85 16.95 31.24
N LEU A 20 10.42 16.14 32.14
CA LEU A 20 10.67 14.72 31.91
C LEU A 20 9.36 13.95 31.68
N TYR A 21 8.32 14.24 32.46
CA TYR A 21 7.00 13.66 32.24
C TYR A 21 6.44 14.01 30.86
N ARG A 22 6.40 15.30 30.50
CA ARG A 22 5.89 15.78 29.21
C ARG A 22 6.67 15.20 28.03
N SER A 23 7.98 15.04 28.17
CA SER A 23 8.82 14.37 27.18
C SER A 23 8.47 12.89 27.03
N LYS A 24 8.21 12.17 28.13
CA LYS A 24 7.76 10.77 28.10
C LYS A 24 6.34 10.64 27.53
N ARG A 25 5.45 11.57 27.86
CA ARG A 25 4.07 11.61 27.36
C ARG A 25 4.00 11.90 25.86
N ALA A 26 5.00 12.60 25.32
CA ALA A 26 5.23 12.78 23.88
C ALA A 26 4.00 13.28 23.10
N PHE A 27 3.27 14.24 23.68
CA PHE A 27 2.05 14.76 23.05
C PHE A 27 2.32 15.45 21.71
N ASP A 28 1.77 14.87 20.64
CA ASP A 28 1.78 15.43 19.29
C ASP A 28 0.38 15.95 18.89
N PRO A 29 0.20 17.27 18.70
CA PRO A 29 -1.09 17.85 18.33
C PRO A 29 -1.57 17.44 16.92
N ALA A 30 -0.66 17.18 15.98
CA ALA A 30 -1.02 16.79 14.62
C ALA A 30 -1.63 15.38 14.62
N PHE A 31 -0.90 14.42 15.19
CA PHE A 31 -1.39 13.07 15.40
C PHE A 31 -2.69 13.04 16.22
N TYR A 32 -2.75 13.79 17.33
CA TYR A 32 -3.93 13.82 18.18
C TYR A 32 -5.18 14.25 17.43
N LEU A 33 -5.09 15.33 16.65
CA LEU A 33 -6.20 15.82 15.85
C LEU A 33 -6.63 14.77 14.83
N GLU A 34 -5.70 14.22 14.05
CA GLU A 34 -6.00 13.20 13.04
C GLU A 34 -6.68 11.97 13.66
N ALA A 35 -6.12 11.43 14.74
CA ALA A 35 -6.66 10.31 15.49
C ALA A 35 -8.09 10.61 15.99
N LYS A 36 -8.31 11.81 16.56
CA LYS A 36 -9.62 12.23 17.05
C LYS A 36 -10.66 12.30 15.93
N ILE A 37 -10.28 12.87 14.79
CA ILE A 37 -11.17 12.97 13.62
C ILE A 37 -11.52 11.58 13.07
N ASN A 38 -10.56 10.67 13.00
CA ASN A 38 -10.79 9.31 12.54
C ASN A 38 -11.69 8.52 13.51
N LEU A 39 -11.51 8.69 14.83
CA LEU A 39 -12.40 8.12 15.85
C LEU A 39 -13.83 8.66 15.73
N LEU A 40 -13.99 9.98 15.58
CA LEU A 40 -15.30 10.62 15.38
C LEU A 40 -15.98 10.13 14.09
N SER A 41 -15.22 10.06 12.99
CA SER A 41 -15.73 9.56 11.71
C SER A 41 -16.28 8.14 11.86
N ARG A 42 -15.49 7.24 12.45
CA ARG A 42 -15.87 5.84 12.72
C ARG A 42 -17.10 5.76 13.62
N TYR A 43 -17.20 6.60 14.65
CA TYR A 43 -18.34 6.63 15.56
C TYR A 43 -19.61 7.12 14.89
N PHE A 44 -19.57 8.26 14.19
CA PHE A 44 -20.73 8.82 13.49
C PHE A 44 -21.21 7.92 12.34
N GLU A 45 -20.30 7.18 11.70
CA GLU A 45 -20.65 6.15 10.73
C GLU A 45 -21.45 5.02 11.38
N LYS A 46 -20.96 4.50 12.52
CA LYS A 46 -21.57 3.37 13.21
C LYS A 46 -22.89 3.74 13.86
N THR A 47 -22.96 4.86 14.57
CA THR A 47 -24.15 5.31 15.32
C THR A 47 -25.16 6.08 14.48
N LYS A 48 -24.81 6.41 13.23
CA LYS A 48 -25.63 7.22 12.31
C LYS A 48 -25.89 8.64 12.79
N LEU A 49 -25.09 9.16 13.73
CA LEU A 49 -25.12 10.57 14.12
C LEU A 49 -24.82 11.50 12.95
N ARG A 50 -25.47 12.65 12.92
CA ARG A 50 -25.38 13.69 11.89
C ARG A 50 -25.26 15.11 12.46
N ALA A 51 -25.47 15.31 13.76
CA ALA A 51 -25.35 16.61 14.39
C ALA A 51 -24.54 16.59 15.70
N ALA A 52 -23.97 17.74 16.05
CA ALA A 52 -23.24 17.97 17.28
C ALA A 52 -23.66 19.30 17.91
N VAL A 53 -24.02 19.28 19.19
CA VAL A 53 -24.28 20.48 20.02
C VAL A 53 -23.14 20.66 21.00
N LEU A 54 -22.59 21.86 21.09
CA LEU A 54 -21.50 22.19 22.01
C LEU A 54 -21.70 23.57 22.65
N GLY A 55 -21.58 23.65 23.97
CA GLY A 55 -21.55 24.90 24.71
C GLY A 55 -20.21 25.65 24.54
N VAL A 56 -20.26 26.93 24.14
CA VAL A 56 -19.08 27.78 23.96
C VAL A 56 -19.04 28.85 25.05
N SER A 57 -18.12 28.69 25.99
CA SER A 57 -17.99 29.57 27.17
C SER A 57 -17.06 30.76 26.96
N GLY A 58 -16.31 30.77 25.86
CA GLY A 58 -15.21 31.72 25.65
C GLY A 58 -13.89 31.28 26.28
N GLY A 59 -13.87 30.16 27.01
CA GLY A 59 -12.67 29.53 27.53
C GLY A 59 -12.00 28.60 26.52
N ILE A 60 -10.70 28.33 26.74
CA ILE A 60 -9.85 27.57 25.83
C ILE A 60 -10.33 26.12 25.60
N ASP A 61 -10.91 25.48 26.62
CA ASP A 61 -11.37 24.08 26.51
C ASP A 61 -12.52 23.95 25.50
N SER A 62 -13.52 24.85 25.60
CA SER A 62 -14.62 24.92 24.63
C SER A 62 -14.16 25.36 23.24
N ALA A 63 -13.12 26.21 23.15
CA ALA A 63 -12.54 26.61 21.89
C ALA A 63 -11.93 25.42 21.14
N ILE A 64 -11.20 24.57 21.87
CA ILE A 64 -10.56 23.38 21.30
C ILE A 64 -11.57 22.32 20.91
N ALA A 65 -12.55 22.05 21.77
CA ALA A 65 -13.61 21.11 21.44
C ALA A 65 -14.36 21.55 20.16
N LEU A 66 -14.68 22.85 20.03
CA LEU A 66 -15.34 23.39 18.84
C LEU A 66 -14.43 23.33 17.61
N ALA A 67 -13.15 23.64 17.75
CA ALA A 67 -12.20 23.61 16.65
C ALA A 67 -12.01 22.19 16.08
N ILE A 68 -11.91 21.17 16.95
CA ILE A 68 -11.86 19.76 16.53
C ILE A 68 -13.14 19.39 15.75
N LEU A 69 -14.32 19.73 16.29
CA LEU A 69 -15.59 19.46 15.60
C LEU A 69 -15.73 20.24 14.29
N ASN A 70 -15.19 21.46 14.18
CA ASN A 70 -15.20 22.24 12.96
C ASN A 70 -14.30 21.63 11.88
N VAL A 71 -13.11 21.14 12.26
CA VAL A 71 -12.24 20.38 11.35
C VAL A 71 -12.96 19.12 10.87
N PHE A 72 -13.65 18.39 11.77
CA PHE A 72 -14.46 17.24 11.37
C PHE A 72 -15.58 17.64 10.42
N TYR A 73 -16.33 18.70 10.74
CA TYR A 73 -17.46 19.21 9.98
C TYR A 73 -17.08 19.62 8.55
N LYS A 74 -15.93 20.28 8.38
CA LYS A 74 -15.44 20.79 7.09
C LYS A 74 -14.82 19.74 6.17
N LYS A 75 -14.57 18.51 6.65
CA LYS A 75 -14.11 17.42 5.77
C LYS A 75 -15.16 17.20 4.67
N GLU A 76 -14.72 17.12 3.42
CA GLU A 76 -15.58 16.94 2.24
C GLU A 76 -16.58 15.78 2.40
N ARG A 77 -16.16 14.72 3.12
CA ARG A 77 -16.94 13.50 3.36
C ARG A 77 -17.37 13.30 4.81
N SER A 78 -17.47 14.38 5.58
CA SER A 78 -17.85 14.32 6.99
C SER A 78 -19.26 13.75 7.19
N PHE A 79 -19.40 12.85 8.15
CA PHE A 79 -20.71 12.40 8.63
C PHE A 79 -21.44 13.48 9.43
N LEU A 80 -20.72 14.45 10.00
CA LEU A 80 -21.29 15.59 10.70
C LEU A 80 -21.85 16.60 9.68
N LYS A 81 -23.17 16.84 9.73
CA LYS A 81 -23.91 17.72 8.82
C LYS A 81 -24.42 19.00 9.49
N ARG A 82 -24.58 19.00 10.81
CA ARG A 82 -24.94 20.19 11.59
C ARG A 82 -24.04 20.32 12.81
N LEU A 83 -23.36 21.46 12.93
CA LEU A 83 -22.57 21.81 14.10
C LEU A 83 -23.20 23.05 14.75
N VAL A 84 -23.65 22.91 16.00
CA VAL A 84 -24.37 23.97 16.73
C VAL A 84 -23.53 24.46 17.91
N PRO A 85 -22.73 25.53 17.73
CA PRO A 85 -22.10 26.22 18.84
C PRO A 85 -23.12 27.12 19.54
N ILE A 86 -23.26 27.00 20.87
CA ILE A 86 -24.21 27.80 21.63
C ILE A 86 -23.58 28.47 22.86
N CYS A 87 -23.86 29.76 23.04
CA CYS A 87 -23.46 30.53 24.21
C CYS A 87 -24.67 30.79 25.12
N LEU A 88 -24.55 30.47 26.41
CA LEU A 88 -25.63 30.55 27.41
C LEU A 88 -25.25 31.47 28.59
N PRO A 89 -25.29 32.80 28.40
CA PRO A 89 -24.95 33.77 29.45
C PRO A 89 -26.05 33.97 30.49
N PHE A 90 -25.65 34.55 31.63
CA PHE A 90 -26.51 34.99 32.74
C PHE A 90 -26.13 36.41 33.19
N PHE A 91 -26.37 37.41 32.35
CA PHE A 91 -25.92 38.80 32.56
C PHE A 91 -26.32 39.46 33.89
N ASN A 92 -27.49 39.12 34.46
CA ASN A 92 -28.09 39.81 35.62
C ASN A 92 -28.28 38.86 36.81
N CYS A 93 -27.35 37.92 37.02
CA CYS A 93 -27.39 36.95 38.11
C CYS A 93 -26.27 37.20 39.12
N LEU A 94 -26.61 37.34 40.42
CA LEU A 94 -25.60 37.56 41.49
C LEU A 94 -24.64 36.36 41.64
N GLY A 95 -25.07 35.15 41.25
CA GLY A 95 -24.24 33.96 41.23
C GLY A 95 -23.36 33.80 39.98
N ALA A 96 -23.47 34.68 38.98
CA ALA A 96 -22.71 34.65 37.73
C ALA A 96 -21.82 35.90 37.61
N THR A 97 -20.57 35.71 37.20
CA THR A 97 -19.61 36.82 37.02
C THR A 97 -18.96 36.72 35.64
N GLY A 98 -18.33 37.81 35.16
CA GLY A 98 -17.53 37.79 33.93
C GLY A 98 -18.28 37.53 32.61
N GLN A 99 -19.62 37.53 32.60
CA GLN A 99 -20.43 37.04 31.47
C GLN A 99 -20.22 37.81 30.16
N VAL A 100 -20.05 39.14 30.21
CA VAL A 100 -19.81 39.95 29.01
C VAL A 100 -18.51 39.52 28.32
N LYS A 101 -17.42 39.40 29.09
CA LYS A 101 -16.11 38.96 28.59
C LYS A 101 -16.17 37.53 28.05
N ALA A 102 -16.92 36.65 28.70
CA ALA A 102 -17.12 35.27 28.27
C ALA A 102 -17.84 35.20 26.90
N VAL A 103 -18.91 35.99 26.73
CA VAL A 103 -19.64 36.10 25.46
C VAL A 103 -18.77 36.69 24.35
N ASP A 104 -17.95 37.69 24.65
CA ASP A 104 -17.01 38.28 23.67
C ASP A 104 -15.93 37.26 23.26
N GLY A 105 -15.42 36.47 24.20
CA GLY A 105 -14.53 35.35 23.90
C GLY A 105 -15.19 34.30 23.01
N ALA A 106 -16.43 33.90 23.33
CA ALA A 106 -17.19 32.95 22.52
C ALA A 106 -17.45 33.48 21.10
N LYS A 107 -17.81 34.76 20.96
CA LYS A 107 -17.95 35.46 19.66
C LYS A 107 -16.66 35.37 18.84
N LYS A 108 -15.52 35.69 19.45
CA LYS A 108 -14.22 35.63 18.77
C LYS A 108 -13.92 34.22 18.23
N ILE A 109 -14.14 33.19 19.03
CA ILE A 109 -13.90 31.78 18.62
C ILE A 109 -14.82 31.37 17.47
N ILE A 110 -16.14 31.61 17.61
CA ILE A 110 -17.15 31.21 16.62
C ILE A 110 -16.88 31.92 15.27
N ASN A 111 -16.58 33.23 15.32
CA ASN A 111 -16.25 34.00 14.13
C ASN A 111 -14.94 33.55 13.50
N PHE A 112 -13.89 33.29 14.30
CA PHE A 112 -12.62 32.77 13.80
C PHE A 112 -12.79 31.45 13.04
N LEU A 113 -13.70 30.59 13.51
CA LEU A 113 -14.00 29.30 12.88
C LEU A 113 -14.98 29.38 11.69
N ASN A 114 -15.51 30.58 11.39
CA ASN A 114 -16.54 30.84 10.38
C ASN A 114 -17.82 30.00 10.60
N LEU A 115 -18.36 30.05 11.82
CA LEU A 115 -19.59 29.36 12.21
C LEU A 115 -20.69 30.37 12.57
N ASP A 116 -21.95 29.93 12.51
CA ASP A 116 -23.09 30.75 12.90
C ASP A 116 -23.17 30.89 14.43
N GLN A 117 -23.49 32.09 14.90
CA GLN A 117 -23.56 32.40 16.32
C GLN A 117 -24.99 32.24 16.87
N ILE A 118 -25.12 31.52 17.99
CA ILE A 118 -26.33 31.46 18.81
C ILE A 118 -26.00 31.87 20.25
N ILE A 119 -26.71 32.88 20.76
CA ILE A 119 -26.63 33.35 22.15
C ILE A 119 -28.04 33.31 22.73
N LEU A 120 -28.24 32.58 23.83
CA LEU A 120 -29.51 32.55 24.57
C LEU A 120 -29.25 32.98 26.03
N ASP A 121 -29.78 34.14 26.41
CA ASP A 121 -29.73 34.60 27.81
C ASP A 121 -30.74 33.80 28.66
N LEU A 122 -30.24 33.15 29.72
CA LEU A 122 -31.04 32.29 30.61
C LEU A 122 -31.38 32.97 31.95
N ASN A 123 -31.11 34.28 32.09
CA ASN A 123 -31.36 35.05 33.32
C ASN A 123 -32.78 34.90 33.86
N GLU A 124 -33.81 35.06 33.01
CA GLU A 124 -35.20 35.03 33.46
C GLU A 124 -35.61 33.64 33.97
N THR A 125 -35.23 32.59 33.23
CA THR A 125 -35.47 31.19 33.62
C THR A 125 -34.78 30.84 34.93
N HIS A 126 -33.53 31.28 35.10
CA HIS A 126 -32.79 31.12 36.35
C HIS A 126 -33.48 31.81 37.52
N GLY A 127 -33.80 33.09 37.37
CA GLY A 127 -34.43 33.90 38.41
C GLY A 127 -35.75 33.30 38.87
N PHE A 128 -36.62 32.93 37.92
CA PHE A 128 -37.91 32.31 38.24
C PHE A 128 -37.74 31.01 39.02
N LEU A 129 -36.92 30.07 38.53
CA LEU A 129 -36.74 28.78 39.16
C LEU A 129 -36.08 28.90 40.55
N TYR A 130 -35.07 29.75 40.67
CA TYR A 130 -34.37 29.99 41.93
C TYR A 130 -35.32 30.55 42.99
N GLU A 131 -36.16 31.52 42.64
CA GLU A 131 -37.16 32.11 43.53
C GLU A 131 -38.20 31.07 43.99
N GLN A 132 -38.72 30.26 43.08
CA GLN A 132 -39.69 29.21 43.44
C GLN A 132 -39.11 28.20 44.43
N ILE A 133 -37.87 27.75 44.21
CA ILE A 133 -37.19 26.82 45.11
C ILE A 133 -36.92 27.48 46.47
N ALA A 134 -36.38 28.70 46.47
CA ALA A 134 -36.04 29.40 47.70
C ALA A 134 -37.27 29.66 48.57
N ASN A 135 -38.39 30.07 47.97
CA ASN A 135 -39.64 30.36 48.68
C ASN A 135 -40.36 29.07 49.11
N GLY A 136 -40.36 28.02 48.27
CA GLY A 136 -41.01 26.74 48.59
C GLY A 136 -40.40 26.02 49.79
N PHE A 137 -39.09 26.17 50.01
CA PHE A 137 -38.36 25.52 51.11
C PHE A 137 -37.85 26.50 52.20
N ASN A 138 -38.14 27.80 52.08
CA ASN A 138 -37.61 28.87 52.94
C ASN A 138 -36.07 28.88 53.06
N PHE A 139 -35.36 28.65 51.96
CA PHE A 139 -33.89 28.68 51.97
C PHE A 139 -33.32 30.10 51.99
N LYS A 140 -32.20 30.27 52.69
CA LYS A 140 -31.39 31.49 52.60
C LYS A 140 -30.77 31.58 51.21
N LYS A 141 -31.04 32.68 50.51
CA LYS A 141 -30.46 32.96 49.19
C LYS A 141 -28.97 33.28 49.34
N THR A 142 -28.13 32.58 48.58
CA THR A 142 -26.68 32.80 48.59
C THR A 142 -26.14 32.87 47.16
N PRO A 143 -25.12 33.69 46.89
CA PRO A 143 -24.49 33.73 45.56
C PRO A 143 -23.94 32.35 45.14
N TRP A 144 -23.48 31.54 46.09
CA TRP A 144 -22.97 30.18 45.82
C TRP A 144 -24.07 29.27 45.27
N SER A 145 -25.20 29.18 45.96
CA SER A 145 -26.32 28.34 45.51
C SER A 145 -26.93 28.83 44.19
N GLN A 146 -26.94 30.14 43.94
CA GLN A 146 -27.32 30.69 42.63
C GLN A 146 -26.35 30.27 41.51
N GLY A 147 -25.04 30.31 41.78
CA GLY A 147 -24.00 29.92 40.82
C GLY A 147 -24.02 28.44 40.45
N GLN A 148 -24.43 27.55 41.38
CA GLN A 148 -24.63 26.13 41.06
C GLN A 148 -25.79 25.94 40.07
N LEU A 149 -26.90 26.66 40.25
CA LEU A 149 -28.04 26.59 39.33
C LEU A 149 -27.70 27.12 37.93
N VAL A 150 -26.85 28.15 37.82
CA VAL A 150 -26.33 28.67 36.54
C VAL A 150 -25.69 27.56 35.70
N SER A 151 -24.90 26.69 36.33
CA SER A 151 -24.19 25.62 35.63
C SER A 151 -25.16 24.51 35.21
N ASN A 152 -26.07 24.11 36.11
CA ASN A 152 -27.06 23.06 35.85
C ASN A 152 -28.07 23.42 34.75
N LEU A 153 -28.49 24.69 34.64
CA LEU A 153 -29.50 25.12 33.67
C LEU A 153 -29.03 25.09 32.21
N ARG A 154 -27.72 24.99 31.95
CA ARG A 154 -27.19 24.88 30.58
C ARG A 154 -27.49 23.53 29.94
N THR A 155 -27.42 22.45 30.72
CA THR A 155 -27.57 21.07 30.22
C THR A 155 -28.95 20.81 29.60
N PRO A 156 -30.09 21.18 30.23
CA PRO A 156 -31.41 21.02 29.61
C PRO A 156 -31.53 21.70 28.25
N VAL A 157 -30.88 22.87 28.07
CA VAL A 157 -30.90 23.59 26.79
C VAL A 157 -30.17 22.81 25.70
N PHE A 158 -29.00 22.23 26.01
CA PHE A 158 -28.26 21.41 25.04
C PHE A 158 -29.08 20.21 24.56
N TYR A 159 -29.71 19.48 25.48
CA TYR A 159 -30.53 18.32 25.15
C TYR A 159 -31.84 18.69 24.46
N GLN A 160 -32.45 19.84 24.78
CA GLN A 160 -33.62 20.32 24.04
C GLN A 160 -33.28 20.64 22.58
N ILE A 161 -32.11 21.24 22.31
CA ILE A 161 -31.63 21.47 20.94
C ILE A 161 -31.37 20.14 20.24
N ALA A 162 -30.73 19.19 20.91
CA ALA A 162 -30.50 17.85 20.35
C ALA A 162 -31.81 17.15 19.99
N ASN A 163 -32.85 17.25 20.84
CA ASN A 163 -34.17 16.69 20.55
C ASN A 163 -34.81 17.30 19.30
N HIS A 164 -34.76 18.63 19.13
CA HIS A 164 -35.27 19.26 17.92
C HIS A 164 -34.48 18.86 16.66
N LEU A 165 -33.15 18.78 16.75
CA LEU A 165 -32.33 18.29 15.62
C LEU A 165 -32.69 16.85 15.26
N ASN A 166 -32.97 16.00 16.25
CA ASN A 166 -33.44 14.63 16.02
C ASN A 166 -34.77 14.62 15.25
N GLU A 167 -35.73 15.47 15.63
CA GLU A 167 -37.02 15.63 14.92
C GLU A 167 -36.85 16.13 13.49
N GLU A 168 -35.88 17.00 13.24
CA GLU A 168 -35.52 17.49 11.90
C GLU A 168 -34.74 16.47 11.05
N GLY A 169 -34.52 15.25 11.56
CA GLY A 169 -33.80 14.20 10.85
C GLY A 169 -32.27 14.29 10.95
N TYR A 170 -31.75 15.03 11.92
CA TYR A 170 -30.32 15.11 12.25
C TYR A 170 -30.04 14.47 13.62
N PRO A 171 -29.90 13.13 13.71
CA PRO A 171 -29.50 12.45 14.94
C PRO A 171 -28.29 13.12 15.61
N CYS A 172 -28.46 13.61 16.83
CA CYS A 172 -27.57 14.55 17.48
C CYS A 172 -26.96 13.98 18.77
N ALA A 173 -25.70 14.36 19.03
CA ALA A 173 -25.04 14.15 20.31
C ALA A 173 -24.61 15.48 20.93
N VAL A 174 -24.70 15.57 22.26
CA VAL A 174 -24.18 16.69 23.05
C VAL A 174 -22.73 16.42 23.43
N PHE A 175 -21.85 17.38 23.16
CA PHE A 175 -20.42 17.30 23.43
C PHE A 175 -20.03 18.11 24.67
N GLY A 176 -19.14 17.55 25.47
CA GLY A 176 -18.53 18.18 26.64
C GLY A 176 -17.08 18.59 26.43
N THR A 177 -16.60 19.40 27.37
CA THR A 177 -15.31 20.10 27.30
C THR A 177 -14.43 19.81 28.50
N ILE A 178 -14.75 18.80 29.31
CA ILE A 178 -13.95 18.48 30.50
C ILE A 178 -12.60 17.95 30.04
N ASN A 179 -11.51 18.56 30.51
CA ASN A 179 -10.16 18.08 30.27
C ASN A 179 -9.69 17.12 31.38
N ARG A 180 -8.53 16.49 31.17
CA ARG A 180 -7.99 15.47 32.08
C ARG A 180 -7.75 16.02 33.49
N ASP A 181 -7.26 17.24 33.62
CA ASP A 181 -6.88 17.82 34.91
C ASP A 181 -8.10 18.12 35.80
N GLU A 182 -9.16 18.66 35.20
CA GLU A 182 -10.43 18.95 35.87
C GLU A 182 -11.15 17.67 36.29
N GLY A 183 -11.15 16.68 35.39
CA GLY A 183 -11.91 15.46 35.56
C GLY A 183 -11.22 14.39 36.39
N SER A 184 -9.97 14.08 36.07
CA SER A 184 -9.36 12.80 36.43
C SER A 184 -9.06 12.66 37.92
N TYR A 185 -8.74 13.75 38.62
CA TYR A 185 -8.35 13.68 40.03
C TYR A 185 -8.85 14.84 40.91
N THR A 186 -9.00 16.05 40.38
CA THR A 186 -9.53 17.18 41.20
C THR A 186 -11.04 17.16 41.37
N GLY A 187 -11.75 16.57 40.41
CA GLY A 187 -13.21 16.49 40.40
C GLY A 187 -13.85 17.85 40.18
N PHE A 188 -13.17 18.74 39.46
CA PHE A 188 -13.60 20.11 39.19
C PHE A 188 -14.60 20.16 38.02
N PHE A 189 -15.73 19.50 38.21
CA PHE A 189 -16.87 19.49 37.28
C PHE A 189 -18.20 19.31 38.03
N GLY A 190 -19.31 19.74 37.45
CA GLY A 190 -20.65 19.51 37.97
C GLY A 190 -21.29 18.24 37.39
N LYS A 191 -21.79 17.34 38.24
CA LYS A 191 -22.39 16.05 37.82
C LYS A 191 -23.59 16.22 36.88
N ALA A 192 -24.48 17.16 37.19
CA ALA A 192 -25.70 17.46 36.42
C ALA A 192 -25.55 18.73 35.57
N SER A 193 -24.32 19.01 35.14
CA SER A 193 -23.89 20.22 34.44
C SER A 193 -23.00 19.80 33.26
N ASP A 194 -21.77 20.26 33.23
CA ASP A 194 -20.70 20.06 32.26
C ASP A 194 -20.24 18.60 32.13
N ALA A 195 -20.49 17.75 33.14
CA ALA A 195 -20.24 16.31 33.00
C ALA A 195 -21.40 15.56 32.33
N MET A 196 -22.63 16.09 32.37
CA MET A 196 -23.82 15.46 31.81
C MET A 196 -23.92 15.76 30.31
N VAL A 197 -23.21 14.97 29.51
CA VAL A 197 -23.17 15.05 28.05
C VAL A 197 -23.11 13.64 27.46
N ASP A 198 -23.29 13.52 26.15
CA ASP A 198 -23.18 12.23 25.47
C ASP A 198 -21.72 11.86 25.20
N ILE A 199 -20.87 12.85 24.88
CA ILE A 199 -19.47 12.64 24.48
C ILE A 199 -18.55 13.66 25.16
N GLN A 200 -17.51 13.18 25.86
CA GLN A 200 -16.41 14.03 26.33
C GLN A 200 -15.25 13.97 25.32
N LEU A 201 -14.95 15.10 24.68
CA LEU A 201 -14.08 15.14 23.51
C LEU A 201 -12.58 15.24 23.86
N ILE A 202 -12.26 15.92 24.97
CA ILE A 202 -10.90 16.30 25.36
C ILE A 202 -10.53 15.83 26.78
N SER A 203 -11.24 14.84 27.32
CA SER A 203 -11.02 14.30 28.68
C SER A 203 -9.66 13.65 28.90
N ASP A 204 -8.91 13.44 27.83
CA ASP A 204 -7.56 12.88 27.83
C ASP A 204 -6.45 13.92 27.87
N LEU A 205 -6.75 15.21 27.63
CA LEU A 205 -5.76 16.28 27.54
C LEU A 205 -5.48 16.95 28.89
N HIS A 206 -4.21 17.18 29.20
CA HIS A 206 -3.84 18.19 30.19
C HIS A 206 -4.12 19.60 29.67
N LYS A 207 -4.29 20.57 30.58
CA LYS A 207 -4.47 21.99 30.22
C LYS A 207 -3.30 22.52 29.39
N SER A 208 -2.08 22.02 29.65
CA SER A 208 -0.88 22.32 28.85
C SER A 208 -1.00 21.82 27.40
N GLU A 209 -1.59 20.65 27.20
CA GLU A 209 -1.81 20.03 25.89
C GLU A 209 -2.97 20.68 25.14
N VAL A 210 -4.04 21.09 25.85
CA VAL A 210 -5.12 21.93 25.30
C VAL A 210 -4.54 23.19 24.67
N LYS A 211 -3.63 23.90 25.36
CA LYS A 211 -2.95 25.10 24.83
C LYS A 211 -2.03 24.79 23.64
N LYS A 212 -1.31 23.67 23.68
CA LYS A 212 -0.44 23.23 22.58
C LYS A 212 -1.25 22.91 21.31
N LEU A 213 -2.38 22.22 21.46
CA LEU A 213 -3.30 21.97 20.37
C LEU A 213 -3.96 23.25 19.85
N ALA A 214 -4.24 24.22 20.74
CA ALA A 214 -4.81 25.51 20.34
C ALA A 214 -3.86 26.31 19.46
N SER A 215 -2.58 26.31 19.82
CA SER A 215 -1.51 26.92 19.03
C SER A 215 -1.40 26.25 17.66
N PHE A 216 -1.44 24.91 17.61
CA PHE A 216 -1.40 24.14 16.37
C PHE A 216 -2.60 24.43 15.45
N LEU A 217 -3.80 24.62 16.01
CA LEU A 217 -5.02 24.99 15.29
C LEU A 217 -5.12 26.50 15.01
N ASN A 218 -4.08 27.28 15.32
CA ASN A 218 -3.99 28.72 15.14
C ASN A 218 -5.10 29.52 15.87
N ILE A 219 -5.58 29.02 17.01
CA ILE A 219 -6.51 29.76 17.86
C ILE A 219 -5.85 31.08 18.30
N PRO A 220 -6.58 32.22 18.33
CA PRO A 220 -6.01 33.51 18.71
C PRO A 220 -5.25 33.49 20.04
N GLN A 221 -4.06 34.10 20.06
CA GLN A 221 -3.13 34.07 21.19
C GLN A 221 -3.74 34.67 22.48
N ASP A 222 -4.57 35.71 22.36
CA ASP A 222 -5.26 36.33 23.50
C ASP A 222 -6.25 35.40 24.20
N LEU A 223 -6.78 34.39 23.48
CA LEU A 223 -7.62 33.34 24.06
C LEU A 223 -6.80 32.22 24.70
N ILE A 224 -5.62 31.92 24.15
CA ILE A 224 -4.67 30.92 24.70
C ILE A 224 -4.08 31.43 26.04
N ASP A 225 -3.74 32.71 26.09
CA ASP A 225 -3.11 33.36 27.25
C ASP A 225 -4.12 33.78 28.33
N ALA A 226 -5.42 33.70 28.04
CA ALA A 226 -6.46 34.01 29.01
C ALA A 226 -6.37 33.08 30.23
N GLN A 227 -6.39 33.65 31.43
CA GLN A 227 -6.37 32.87 32.65
C GLN A 227 -7.69 32.09 32.81
N PRO A 228 -7.65 30.76 33.04
CA PRO A 228 -8.84 29.96 33.35
C PRO A 228 -9.53 30.54 34.59
N THR A 229 -10.79 30.91 34.45
CA THR A 229 -11.56 31.60 35.49
C THR A 229 -12.98 31.05 35.54
N GLY A 230 -13.41 30.63 36.73
CA GLY A 230 -14.79 30.26 36.99
C GLY A 230 -15.70 31.48 36.92
N ASN A 231 -16.67 31.47 36.00
CA ASN A 231 -17.63 32.56 35.83
C ASN A 231 -18.81 32.49 36.84
N THR A 232 -18.59 31.89 38.02
CA THR A 232 -19.59 31.68 39.08
C THR A 232 -19.04 32.14 40.44
N TYR A 233 -19.90 32.69 41.30
CA TYR A 233 -19.66 33.05 42.71
C TYR A 233 -18.56 34.09 43.07
N ASP A 234 -17.30 33.92 42.67
CA ASP A 234 -16.17 34.70 43.23
C ASP A 234 -15.17 35.28 42.20
N SER A 235 -15.32 34.95 40.90
CA SER A 235 -14.43 35.39 39.80
C SER A 235 -12.96 35.03 40.00
N ASN A 236 -12.65 34.06 40.87
CA ASN A 236 -11.29 33.61 41.06
C ASN A 236 -10.81 32.81 39.86
N THR A 237 -9.51 32.87 39.57
CA THR A 237 -8.92 31.92 38.62
C THR A 237 -9.02 30.51 39.20
N ASP A 238 -9.01 29.51 38.33
CA ASP A 238 -9.11 28.12 38.74
C ASP A 238 -7.97 27.76 39.70
N GLU A 239 -6.74 28.18 39.37
CA GLU A 239 -5.55 27.96 40.22
C GLU A 239 -5.63 28.66 41.58
N LEU A 240 -6.17 29.89 41.63
CA LEU A 240 -6.41 30.59 42.91
C LEU A 240 -7.45 29.86 43.75
N SER A 241 -8.46 29.29 43.10
CA SER A 241 -9.46 28.47 43.77
C SER A 241 -8.79 27.22 44.34
N PHE A 242 -7.94 26.54 43.55
CA PHE A 242 -7.23 25.31 43.91
C PHE A 242 -6.19 25.48 45.01
N GLY A 243 -5.44 26.57 44.98
CA GLY A 243 -4.26 26.78 45.83
C GLY A 243 -2.98 26.17 45.24
N PHE A 244 -3.02 25.72 43.98
CA PHE A 244 -1.91 25.13 43.24
C PHE A 244 -2.12 25.32 41.72
N SER A 245 -1.08 25.18 40.92
CA SER A 245 -1.13 25.32 39.46
C SER A 245 -1.56 24.04 38.73
N TYR A 246 -2.07 24.18 37.50
CA TYR A 246 -2.33 23.02 36.63
C TYR A 246 -1.04 22.22 36.35
N ASP A 247 0.11 22.89 36.27
CA ASP A 247 1.41 22.24 36.12
C ASP A 247 1.74 21.33 37.30
N PHE A 248 1.43 21.73 38.54
CA PHE A 248 1.57 20.86 39.71
C PHE A 248 0.64 19.65 39.66
N LEU A 249 -0.62 19.87 39.26
CA LEU A 249 -1.61 18.80 39.14
C LEU A 249 -1.20 17.76 38.09
N GLU A 250 -0.71 18.20 36.94
CA GLU A 250 -0.13 17.35 35.90
C GLU A 250 1.04 16.51 36.45
N LEU A 251 1.97 17.14 37.18
CA LEU A 251 3.09 16.45 37.82
C LEU A 251 2.63 15.44 38.89
N TYR A 252 1.64 15.81 39.71
CA TYR A 252 1.15 14.97 40.80
C TYR A 252 0.38 13.76 40.28
N THR A 253 -0.45 13.92 39.25
CA THR A 253 -1.13 12.78 38.60
C THR A 253 -0.15 11.82 37.93
N TYR A 254 0.99 12.32 37.42
CA TYR A 254 2.11 11.47 37.01
C TYR A 254 2.70 10.69 38.19
N TYR A 255 3.02 11.37 39.30
CA TYR A 255 3.54 10.74 40.51
C TYR A 255 2.62 9.62 41.03
N LEU A 256 1.30 9.81 41.02
CA LEU A 256 0.34 8.79 41.48
C LEU A 256 0.41 7.48 40.67
N ASN A 257 0.70 7.59 39.36
CA ASN A 257 0.76 6.46 38.44
C ASN A 257 2.14 5.77 38.40
N LEU A 258 3.14 6.28 39.10
CA LEU A 258 4.44 5.62 39.26
C LEU A 258 4.33 4.34 40.10
N ALA A 259 5.20 3.36 39.82
CA ALA A 259 5.37 2.21 40.71
C ALA A 259 5.94 2.65 42.06
N GLU A 260 5.74 1.84 43.12
CA GLU A 260 6.11 2.23 44.49
C GLU A 260 7.61 2.55 44.65
N TYR A 261 8.47 1.80 43.96
CA TYR A 261 9.90 2.06 43.95
C TYR A 261 10.25 3.37 43.22
N GLU A 262 9.53 3.70 42.14
CA GLU A 262 9.72 4.95 41.38
C GLU A 262 9.24 6.16 42.17
N LYS A 263 8.14 6.04 42.93
CA LYS A 263 7.68 7.08 43.86
C LYS A 263 8.75 7.40 44.92
N THR A 264 9.36 6.36 45.48
CA THR A 264 10.46 6.52 46.43
C THR A 264 11.63 7.27 45.80
N LEU A 265 12.05 6.87 44.59
CA LEU A 265 13.11 7.55 43.84
C LEU A 265 12.74 8.99 43.47
N PHE A 266 11.48 9.25 43.12
CA PHE A 266 10.96 10.58 42.80
C PHE A 266 11.15 11.51 44.01
N LEU A 267 10.71 11.10 45.19
CA LEU A 267 10.85 11.90 46.42
C LEU A 267 12.32 12.10 46.82
N GLN A 268 13.17 11.09 46.63
CA GLN A 268 14.62 11.19 46.92
C GLN A 268 15.35 12.18 46.02
N ARG A 269 14.84 12.47 44.82
CA ARG A 269 15.42 13.47 43.90
C ARG A 269 15.08 14.91 44.28
N LEU A 270 14.10 15.12 45.17
CA LEU A 270 13.68 16.46 45.57
C LEU A 270 14.67 17.04 46.59
N ASP A 271 15.19 18.23 46.30
CA ASP A 271 15.83 19.03 47.33
C ASP A 271 14.82 19.45 48.42
N LYS A 272 15.33 19.88 49.58
CA LYS A 272 14.50 20.19 50.76
C LYS A 272 13.37 21.19 50.46
N TYR A 273 13.61 22.18 49.60
CA TYR A 273 12.62 23.21 49.26
C TYR A 273 11.56 22.66 48.29
N SER A 274 11.99 21.89 47.28
CA SER A 274 11.09 21.20 46.36
C SER A 274 10.20 20.17 47.06
N TYR A 275 10.75 19.42 48.03
CA TYR A 275 9.99 18.48 48.84
C TYR A 275 8.91 19.20 49.66
N PHE A 276 9.26 20.30 50.34
CA PHE A 276 8.29 21.08 51.10
C PHE A 276 7.18 21.66 50.21
N THR A 277 7.53 22.18 49.04
CA THR A 277 6.58 22.72 48.07
C THR A 277 5.64 21.63 47.55
N PHE A 278 6.20 20.47 47.19
CA PHE A 278 5.42 19.31 46.75
C PHE A 278 4.42 18.85 47.83
N SER A 279 4.87 18.66 49.07
CA SER A 279 3.99 18.24 50.17
C SER A 279 2.91 19.27 50.52
N ALA A 280 3.22 20.57 50.40
CA ALA A 280 2.23 21.62 50.65
C ALA A 280 1.10 21.61 49.62
N TYR A 281 1.44 21.49 48.34
CA TYR A 281 0.45 21.42 47.27
C TYR A 281 -0.28 20.06 47.22
N GLU A 282 0.41 18.95 47.51
CA GLU A 282 -0.17 17.61 47.67
C GLU A 282 -1.30 17.64 48.70
N LYS A 283 -1.07 18.26 49.87
CA LYS A 283 -2.09 18.38 50.91
C LYS A 283 -3.36 19.07 50.42
N LEU A 284 -3.22 20.22 49.76
CA LEU A 284 -4.36 21.00 49.23
C LEU A 284 -5.12 20.23 48.15
N LEU A 285 -4.39 19.52 47.30
CA LEU A 285 -4.94 18.71 46.23
C LEU A 285 -5.69 17.49 46.78
N LEU A 286 -5.13 16.81 47.79
CA LEU A 286 -5.77 15.67 48.46
C LEU A 286 -7.05 16.09 49.20
N GLU A 287 -7.03 17.20 49.92
CA GLU A 287 -8.24 17.75 50.58
C GLU A 287 -9.38 17.95 49.57
N ARG A 288 -9.07 18.49 48.38
CA ARG A 288 -10.01 18.62 47.27
C ARG A 288 -10.48 17.29 46.71
N HIS A 289 -9.55 16.37 46.45
CA HIS A 289 -9.88 15.04 45.94
C HIS A 289 -10.83 14.30 46.89
N THR A 290 -10.53 14.30 48.20
CA THR A 290 -11.39 13.71 49.23
C THR A 290 -12.78 14.36 49.25
N HIS A 291 -12.86 15.69 49.16
CA HIS A 291 -14.15 16.38 49.10
C HIS A 291 -14.98 15.96 47.86
N ASN A 292 -14.33 15.79 46.71
CA ASN A 292 -14.95 15.40 45.46
C ASN A 292 -15.00 13.88 45.22
N GLN A 293 -14.57 13.05 46.17
CA GLN A 293 -14.42 11.60 45.99
C GLN A 293 -15.73 10.93 45.53
N HIS A 294 -16.86 11.45 46.03
CA HIS A 294 -18.21 11.04 45.66
C HIS A 294 -18.52 11.16 44.14
N LYS A 295 -17.72 11.89 43.36
CA LYS A 295 -17.83 11.98 41.90
C LYS A 295 -17.22 10.80 41.16
N TYR A 296 -16.33 10.04 41.80
CA TYR A 296 -15.60 8.90 41.23
C TYR A 296 -16.23 7.55 41.54
N PHE A 297 -17.15 7.48 42.52
CA PHE A 297 -17.87 6.23 42.85
C PHE A 297 -18.89 5.81 41.78
N VAL A 298 -19.17 6.69 40.82
CA VAL A 298 -20.00 6.40 39.66
C VAL A 298 -19.13 6.41 38.41
N LYS A 299 -19.46 5.59 37.42
CA LYS A 299 -18.76 5.65 36.13
C LYS A 299 -18.85 7.07 35.56
N PRO A 300 -17.78 7.55 34.88
CA PRO A 300 -17.81 8.85 34.21
C PRO A 300 -19.05 9.00 33.33
N GLN A 301 -19.65 10.20 33.34
CA GLN A 301 -20.84 10.49 32.52
C GLN A 301 -20.41 10.75 31.05
N GLY A 302 -21.14 10.18 30.10
CA GLY A 302 -20.83 10.28 28.67
C GLY A 302 -19.71 9.35 28.20
N LEU A 303 -19.57 9.22 26.88
CA LEU A 303 -18.51 8.45 26.24
C LEU A 303 -17.25 9.29 26.10
N HIS A 304 -16.14 8.81 26.65
CA HIS A 304 -14.85 9.48 26.59
C HIS A 304 -14.10 9.11 25.31
N PHE A 305 -13.83 10.09 24.45
CA PHE A 305 -13.18 9.89 23.14
C PHE A 305 -11.66 9.95 23.22
N ASP A 306 -11.07 9.18 24.13
CA ASP A 306 -9.66 9.34 24.47
C ASP A 306 -8.69 8.73 23.44
N VAL A 307 -7.62 9.48 23.14
CA VAL A 307 -6.42 9.11 22.38
C VAL A 307 -5.25 8.88 23.34
N TYR A 308 -5.13 9.72 24.37
CA TYR A 308 -4.17 9.55 25.47
C TYR A 308 -4.88 8.98 26.71
N SER A 309 -4.15 8.28 27.59
CA SER A 309 -4.78 7.74 28.81
C SER A 309 -5.25 8.89 29.70
N LYS A 310 -6.51 8.81 30.15
CA LYS A 310 -7.08 9.70 31.17
C LYS A 310 -6.83 9.18 32.58
N SER A 311 -6.45 7.90 32.72
CA SER A 311 -6.41 7.21 34.01
C SER A 311 -5.47 7.84 35.03
N VAL A 312 -5.92 7.86 36.29
CA VAL A 312 -5.14 8.28 37.46
C VAL A 312 -5.51 7.36 38.63
N ALA A 313 -4.52 6.81 39.33
CA ALA A 313 -4.76 5.99 40.52
C ALA A 313 -5.60 6.76 41.56
N GLY A 314 -6.74 6.18 41.96
CA GLY A 314 -7.70 6.80 42.88
C GLY A 314 -8.71 7.77 42.24
N GLY A 315 -8.61 8.00 40.93
CA GLY A 315 -9.46 8.91 40.16
C GLY A 315 -10.21 8.21 39.02
N TRP A 316 -10.27 8.85 37.85
CA TRP A 316 -10.76 8.20 36.63
C TRP A 316 -9.90 7.00 36.24
N LEU A 317 -10.56 5.95 35.76
CA LEU A 317 -9.93 4.76 35.19
C LEU A 317 -10.24 4.70 33.69
N ASP A 318 -9.35 4.06 32.93
CA ASP A 318 -9.67 3.69 31.56
C ASP A 318 -10.71 2.57 31.56
N ASP A 319 -11.47 2.42 30.46
CA ASP A 319 -12.42 1.33 30.34
C ASP A 319 -11.66 0.00 30.29
N VAL A 320 -11.72 -0.79 31.36
CA VAL A 320 -11.05 -2.09 31.43
C VAL A 320 -11.97 -3.15 30.83
N GLU A 321 -11.54 -3.80 29.75
CA GLU A 321 -12.08 -5.11 29.35
C GLU A 321 -11.39 -6.20 30.19
N GLU A 322 -12.14 -7.25 30.54
CA GLU A 322 -11.57 -8.37 31.29
C GLU A 322 -10.40 -8.98 30.50
N LYS A 323 -9.18 -8.84 31.03
CA LYS A 323 -7.99 -9.49 30.49
C LYS A 323 -8.12 -11.00 30.65
N LYS A 324 -7.76 -11.75 29.61
CA LYS A 324 -7.70 -13.21 29.66
C LYS A 324 -6.65 -13.65 30.66
N THR A 325 -7.01 -14.53 31.58
CA THR A 325 -6.03 -15.21 32.44
C THR A 325 -5.14 -16.11 31.58
N ILE A 326 -3.86 -15.79 31.50
CA ILE A 326 -2.90 -16.59 30.73
C ILE A 326 -2.56 -17.86 31.51
N ASN A 327 -2.91 -19.02 30.95
CA ASN A 327 -2.48 -20.30 31.52
C ASN A 327 -1.03 -20.60 31.14
N LEU A 328 -0.10 -20.32 32.06
CA LEU A 328 1.33 -20.56 31.85
C LEU A 328 1.67 -22.05 31.62
N SER A 329 0.81 -22.99 32.01
CA SER A 329 1.06 -24.43 31.80
C SER A 329 0.97 -24.87 30.34
N LEU A 330 0.46 -24.01 29.44
CA LEU A 330 0.40 -24.28 28.00
C LEU A 330 1.76 -24.07 27.30
N PHE A 331 2.73 -23.44 27.97
CA PHE A 331 4.03 -23.14 27.41
C PHE A 331 5.06 -24.20 27.81
N GLN A 332 5.61 -24.89 26.82
CA GLN A 332 6.68 -25.88 27.03
C GLN A 332 8.01 -25.19 27.38
N ASN A 333 8.76 -25.77 28.33
CA ASN A 333 10.07 -25.31 28.82
C ASN A 333 10.07 -23.84 29.26
N PHE A 334 9.09 -23.53 30.10
CA PHE A 334 8.99 -22.26 30.76
C PHE A 334 10.06 -22.12 31.87
N PHE A 335 10.79 -21.00 31.86
CA PHE A 335 11.76 -20.65 32.91
C PHE A 335 11.63 -19.18 33.31
N VAL A 336 12.27 -18.78 34.41
CA VAL A 336 12.22 -17.41 34.96
C VAL A 336 13.62 -16.83 35.05
N LEU A 337 13.79 -15.56 34.63
CA LEU A 337 15.02 -14.80 34.84
C LEU A 337 15.03 -14.25 36.28
N ASP A 338 16.06 -14.59 37.05
CA ASP A 338 16.20 -14.14 38.43
C ASP A 338 16.90 -12.77 38.55
N ASP A 339 16.86 -12.16 39.74
CA ASP A 339 17.51 -10.88 40.01
C ASP A 339 19.04 -10.95 39.91
N LEU A 340 19.62 -12.14 40.04
CA LEU A 340 21.08 -12.35 39.95
C LEU A 340 21.54 -12.13 38.51
N PHE A 341 20.78 -12.62 37.54
CA PHE A 341 21.02 -12.37 36.11
C PHE A 341 21.17 -10.88 35.82
N PHE A 342 20.20 -10.06 36.26
CA PHE A 342 20.22 -8.63 35.99
C PHE A 342 21.39 -7.93 36.69
N LYS A 343 21.73 -8.32 37.92
CA LYS A 343 22.90 -7.78 38.63
C LYS A 343 24.22 -8.11 37.96
N GLN A 344 24.33 -9.30 37.36
CA GLN A 344 25.57 -9.80 36.79
C GLN A 344 25.79 -9.32 35.35
N TYR A 345 24.74 -9.35 34.51
CA TYR A 345 24.91 -9.18 33.07
C TYR A 345 24.30 -7.89 32.51
N TRP A 346 23.31 -7.29 33.18
CA TRP A 346 22.60 -6.11 32.64
C TRP A 346 23.36 -4.82 32.92
N ASN A 347 23.79 -4.13 31.86
CA ASN A 347 24.59 -2.90 31.99
C ASN A 347 23.85 -1.70 31.36
N LYS A 348 23.53 -0.69 32.18
CA LYS A 348 22.81 0.51 31.73
C LYS A 348 23.69 1.55 31.02
N SER A 349 25.02 1.45 31.05
CA SER A 349 25.91 2.60 30.84
C SER A 349 26.66 2.67 29.50
N THR A 350 26.50 1.71 28.58
CA THR A 350 27.56 1.49 27.55
C THR A 350 27.12 1.16 26.12
N ILE A 351 25.84 1.24 25.78
CA ILE A 351 25.38 0.97 24.41
C ILE A 351 24.55 2.11 23.85
N PHE A 352 24.78 2.42 22.57
CA PHE A 352 24.07 3.44 21.81
C PHE A 352 23.47 2.76 20.58
N PRO A 353 22.24 2.23 20.69
CA PRO A 353 21.62 1.55 19.57
C PRO A 353 21.40 2.50 18.41
N GLN A 354 21.50 1.99 17.18
CA GLN A 354 21.23 2.73 15.95
C GLN A 354 20.35 1.87 15.05
N SER A 355 19.41 2.49 14.34
CA SER A 355 18.55 1.76 13.41
C SER A 355 18.90 2.05 11.95
N HIS A 356 18.75 1.03 11.11
CA HIS A 356 18.77 1.18 9.66
C HIS A 356 17.61 0.38 9.05
N THR A 357 16.94 0.96 8.06
CA THR A 357 15.82 0.32 7.36
C THR A 357 16.35 -0.75 6.42
N ILE A 358 15.78 -1.97 6.50
CA ILE A 358 16.07 -3.07 5.58
C ILE A 358 15.14 -2.98 4.38
N CYS A 359 13.84 -2.85 4.66
CA CYS A 359 12.78 -2.61 3.68
C CYS A 359 11.59 -1.95 4.38
N PRO A 360 10.53 -1.54 3.68
CA PRO A 360 9.39 -0.88 4.31
C PRO A 360 8.82 -1.69 5.49
N TYR A 361 8.67 -1.03 6.64
CA TYR A 361 8.29 -1.58 7.96
C TYR A 361 9.30 -2.53 8.65
N VAL A 362 10.35 -2.98 7.96
CA VAL A 362 11.40 -3.85 8.53
C VAL A 362 12.69 -3.06 8.73
N PHE A 363 13.21 -3.07 9.94
CA PHE A 363 14.46 -2.36 10.24
C PHE A 363 15.28 -3.14 11.26
N GLN A 364 16.59 -2.98 11.18
CA GLN A 364 17.52 -3.56 12.13
C GLN A 364 17.96 -2.48 13.12
N ILE A 365 18.07 -2.86 14.39
CA ILE A 365 18.66 -2.07 15.46
C ILE A 365 20.02 -2.71 15.79
N GLU A 366 21.09 -2.01 15.49
CA GLU A 366 22.46 -2.39 15.85
C GLU A 366 22.71 -2.09 17.32
N ASN A 367 23.54 -2.91 17.98
CA ASN A 367 23.89 -2.77 19.40
C ASN A 367 22.66 -2.68 20.34
N ALA A 368 21.60 -3.44 20.06
CA ALA A 368 20.42 -3.54 20.92
C ALA A 368 20.72 -4.23 22.27
N LEU A 369 21.70 -5.15 22.27
CA LEU A 369 22.26 -5.80 23.45
C LEU A 369 23.78 -5.60 23.49
N SER A 370 24.33 -5.49 24.69
CA SER A 370 25.78 -5.56 24.91
C SER A 370 26.30 -7.00 24.86
N LEU A 371 27.61 -7.17 24.67
CA LEU A 371 28.27 -8.48 24.68
C LEU A 371 27.99 -9.27 25.99
N SER A 372 28.06 -8.60 27.14
CA SER A 372 27.75 -9.18 28.46
C SER A 372 26.30 -9.68 28.55
N GLU A 373 25.34 -8.90 28.03
CA GLU A 373 23.94 -9.29 28.02
C GLU A 373 23.70 -10.50 27.11
N THR A 374 24.31 -10.49 25.92
CA THR A 374 24.26 -11.62 24.98
C THR A 374 24.82 -12.90 25.57
N GLU A 375 26.00 -12.85 26.21
CA GLU A 375 26.62 -13.98 26.89
C GLU A 375 25.75 -14.52 28.04
N GLY A 376 25.19 -13.62 28.85
CA GLY A 376 24.29 -13.99 29.94
C GLY A 376 23.05 -14.74 29.44
N PHE A 377 22.41 -14.25 28.37
CA PHE A 377 21.25 -14.89 27.77
C PHE A 377 21.58 -16.28 27.19
N LEU A 378 22.72 -16.41 26.50
CA LEU A 378 23.19 -17.70 25.99
C LEU A 378 23.44 -18.71 27.11
N LYS A 379 24.09 -18.26 28.19
CA LYS A 379 24.39 -19.12 29.34
C LYS A 379 23.09 -19.67 29.95
N ILE A 380 22.14 -18.79 30.26
CA ILE A 380 20.85 -19.21 30.85
C ILE A 380 20.12 -20.17 29.91
N PHE A 381 20.07 -19.86 28.61
CA PHE A 381 19.38 -20.72 27.65
C PHE A 381 20.00 -22.12 27.57
N ASN A 382 21.33 -22.23 27.57
CA ASN A 382 22.04 -23.51 27.55
C ASN A 382 21.85 -24.34 28.83
N GLU A 383 21.51 -23.70 29.95
CA GLU A 383 21.18 -24.38 31.21
C GLU A 383 19.74 -24.93 31.24
N GLN A 384 18.88 -24.52 30.30
CA GLN A 384 17.51 -25.02 30.20
C GLN A 384 17.44 -26.37 29.48
N LYS A 385 16.30 -27.06 29.61
CA LYS A 385 15.96 -28.26 28.81
C LYS A 385 14.98 -27.86 27.68
N PRO A 386 15.45 -27.31 26.54
CA PRO A 386 14.55 -26.90 25.46
C PRO A 386 13.94 -28.12 24.73
N SER A 387 12.80 -27.91 24.08
CA SER A 387 12.08 -28.92 23.29
C SER A 387 12.40 -28.73 21.82
N TYR A 388 12.48 -29.83 21.10
CA TYR A 388 12.63 -29.83 19.65
C TYR A 388 11.34 -29.39 18.96
N VAL A 389 11.49 -28.65 17.86
CA VAL A 389 10.42 -28.26 16.95
C VAL A 389 10.83 -28.47 15.50
N GLY A 390 9.83 -28.70 14.63
CA GLY A 390 9.99 -28.88 13.20
C GLY A 390 10.36 -27.60 12.46
N ASN A 391 10.52 -27.70 11.15
CA ASN A 391 10.82 -26.55 10.28
C ASN A 391 9.64 -25.56 10.15
N ASP A 392 8.44 -25.98 10.56
CA ASP A 392 7.22 -25.18 10.73
C ASP A 392 7.13 -24.53 12.12
N GLY A 393 8.03 -24.88 13.03
CA GLY A 393 8.05 -24.38 14.40
C GLY A 393 7.12 -25.10 15.37
N TYR A 394 6.48 -26.20 14.97
CA TYR A 394 5.64 -27.01 15.85
C TYR A 394 6.44 -28.09 16.61
N PRO A 395 6.07 -28.45 17.85
CA PRO A 395 6.78 -29.47 18.63
C PRO A 395 6.95 -30.81 17.91
N THR A 396 8.15 -31.39 17.98
CA THR A 396 8.48 -32.71 17.41
C THR A 396 9.67 -33.32 18.14
N ASP A 397 9.85 -34.63 18.07
CA ASP A 397 10.96 -35.32 18.74
C ASP A 397 12.27 -35.30 17.91
N GLU A 398 12.20 -35.05 16.61
CA GLU A 398 13.35 -35.15 15.66
C GLU A 398 13.76 -33.81 15.01
N GLY A 399 13.38 -32.70 15.65
CA GLY A 399 13.58 -31.35 15.11
C GLY A 399 15.04 -30.88 15.14
N LYS A 400 15.37 -29.87 14.33
CA LYS A 400 16.67 -29.16 14.37
C LYS A 400 16.59 -27.75 14.95
N GLN A 401 15.42 -27.40 15.45
CA GLN A 401 15.16 -26.17 16.17
C GLN A 401 14.82 -26.49 17.62
N LEU A 402 15.32 -25.69 18.55
CA LEU A 402 15.08 -25.82 19.98
C LEU A 402 14.40 -24.55 20.52
N ARG A 403 13.35 -24.71 21.32
CA ARG A 403 12.59 -23.59 21.90
C ARG A 403 12.48 -23.64 23.42
N ALA A 404 12.60 -22.48 24.05
CA ALA A 404 12.28 -22.23 25.46
C ALA A 404 11.61 -20.86 25.61
N THR A 405 10.82 -20.67 26.66
CA THR A 405 10.07 -19.42 26.88
C THR A 405 10.28 -18.90 28.30
N THR A 406 10.35 -17.59 28.46
CA THR A 406 10.34 -16.94 29.78
C THR A 406 9.31 -15.82 29.84
N TYR A 407 8.79 -15.56 31.04
CA TYR A 407 7.95 -14.40 31.34
C TYR A 407 8.72 -13.48 32.30
N SER A 408 9.04 -12.26 31.85
CA SER A 408 9.78 -11.27 32.63
C SER A 408 9.28 -9.85 32.35
N PRO A 409 8.35 -9.33 33.19
CA PRO A 409 7.93 -7.92 33.14
C PRO A 409 9.11 -6.95 33.34
N HIS A 410 10.10 -7.34 34.16
CA HIS A 410 11.29 -6.52 34.39
C HIS A 410 12.10 -6.35 33.10
N LEU A 411 12.36 -7.44 32.36
CA LEU A 411 13.06 -7.37 31.08
C LEU A 411 12.30 -6.55 30.03
N ALA A 412 10.97 -6.71 29.95
CA ALA A 412 10.14 -5.92 29.04
C ALA A 412 10.20 -4.41 29.32
N SER A 413 10.22 -4.02 30.61
CA SER A 413 10.40 -2.62 31.02
C SER A 413 11.77 -2.09 30.57
N LEU A 414 12.83 -2.87 30.79
CA LEU A 414 14.20 -2.49 30.39
C LEU A 414 14.36 -2.35 28.87
N PHE A 415 13.76 -3.23 28.07
CA PHE A 415 13.73 -3.09 26.61
C PHE A 415 12.90 -1.88 26.16
N SER A 416 11.78 -1.61 26.82
CA SER A 416 10.96 -0.43 26.52
C SER A 416 11.75 0.85 26.81
N GLU A 417 12.44 0.94 27.96
CA GLU A 417 13.32 2.09 28.30
C GLU A 417 14.39 2.33 27.22
N ARG A 418 14.96 1.24 26.68
CA ARG A 418 16.09 1.30 25.73
C ARG A 418 15.67 1.52 24.28
N LEU A 419 14.58 0.90 23.83
CA LEU A 419 14.29 0.71 22.40
C LEU A 419 13.01 1.39 21.91
N VAL A 420 12.12 1.88 22.78
CA VAL A 420 10.81 2.44 22.38
C VAL A 420 10.93 3.59 21.36
N SER A 421 12.03 4.35 21.40
CA SER A 421 12.29 5.48 20.50
C SER A 421 12.44 5.09 19.02
N PHE A 422 12.73 3.82 18.72
CA PHE A 422 12.84 3.32 17.35
C PHE A 422 11.50 2.94 16.71
N PHE A 423 10.42 2.96 17.50
CA PHE A 423 9.11 2.52 17.05
C PHE A 423 8.16 3.70 16.88
N GLU A 424 7.25 3.57 15.92
CA GLU A 424 6.14 4.50 15.78
C GLU A 424 5.24 4.37 17.00
N HIS A 425 5.10 5.46 17.75
CA HIS A 425 4.29 5.47 18.97
C HIS A 425 2.81 5.25 18.66
N TYR A 426 2.42 5.53 17.42
CA TYR A 426 1.06 5.37 16.92
C TYR A 426 1.03 4.81 15.51
N LEU A 427 0.06 3.93 15.25
CA LEU A 427 -0.16 3.31 13.94
C LEU A 427 -1.63 3.50 13.54
N TYR A 428 -1.85 3.68 12.25
CA TYR A 428 -3.18 3.68 11.64
C TYR A 428 -3.27 2.54 10.64
N ASP A 429 -4.15 1.56 10.89
CA ASP A 429 -4.36 0.42 10.00
C ASP A 429 -5.47 0.73 8.98
N ASP A 430 -5.13 0.75 7.70
CA ASP A 430 -6.04 0.96 6.57
C ASP A 430 -6.61 -0.35 5.98
N GLY A 431 -6.21 -1.50 6.53
CA GLY A 431 -6.57 -2.85 6.09
C GLY A 431 -5.63 -3.46 5.04
N TYR A 432 -4.57 -2.76 4.63
CA TYR A 432 -3.57 -3.24 3.67
C TYR A 432 -2.14 -3.26 4.22
N GLN A 433 -1.89 -2.58 5.34
CA GLN A 433 -0.61 -2.64 6.03
C GLN A 433 -0.29 -4.08 6.48
N PRO A 434 1.00 -4.45 6.58
CA PRO A 434 1.40 -5.77 7.04
C PRO A 434 1.27 -5.94 8.56
N ILE A 435 0.28 -5.29 9.18
CA ILE A 435 -0.07 -5.41 10.60
C ILE A 435 -1.49 -5.95 10.70
N ASP A 436 -1.74 -6.82 11.68
CA ASP A 436 -3.08 -7.37 11.93
C ASP A 436 -3.89 -6.47 12.88
N GLY A 437 -3.95 -5.17 12.56
CA GLY A 437 -4.52 -4.14 13.43
C GLY A 437 -6.03 -3.95 13.28
N GLY A 438 -6.66 -4.55 12.27
CA GLY A 438 -8.05 -4.31 11.92
C GLY A 438 -8.27 -2.98 11.20
N LYS A 439 -8.95 -3.03 10.05
CA LYS A 439 -9.26 -1.89 9.19
C LYS A 439 -9.84 -0.69 9.96
N ASN A 440 -9.33 0.51 9.68
CA ASN A 440 -9.70 1.79 10.30
C ASN A 440 -9.49 1.82 11.82
N THR A 441 -8.44 1.18 12.31
CA THR A 441 -8.08 1.16 13.72
C THR A 441 -6.84 2.00 13.99
N ILE A 442 -6.83 2.67 15.13
CA ILE A 442 -5.69 3.46 15.60
C ILE A 442 -5.11 2.74 16.82
N TRP A 443 -3.80 2.56 16.81
CA TRP A 443 -3.06 1.82 17.80
C TRP A 443 -2.02 2.73 18.46
N ARG A 444 -1.82 2.57 19.77
CA ARG A 444 -0.75 3.20 20.55
C ARG A 444 0.21 2.16 21.08
N MET A 445 1.51 2.35 20.89
CA MET A 445 2.50 1.44 21.46
C MET A 445 2.47 1.50 23.00
N LYS A 446 2.43 0.33 23.65
CA LYS A 446 2.50 0.19 25.12
C LYS A 446 3.88 -0.21 25.62
N GLY A 447 4.64 -0.91 24.79
CA GLY A 447 5.95 -1.43 25.13
C GLY A 447 6.10 -2.89 24.71
N PHE A 448 7.10 -3.56 25.28
CA PHE A 448 7.35 -4.97 25.01
C PHE A 448 6.39 -5.89 25.78
N SER A 449 6.00 -6.99 25.14
CA SER A 449 5.38 -8.12 25.80
C SER A 449 6.32 -8.69 26.87
N PRO A 450 5.81 -9.08 28.05
CA PRO A 450 6.62 -9.76 29.06
C PRO A 450 7.05 -11.18 28.65
N PHE A 451 6.55 -11.71 27.53
CA PHE A 451 6.92 -13.03 27.01
C PHE A 451 8.08 -12.95 26.02
N PHE A 452 9.11 -13.76 26.27
CA PHE A 452 10.30 -13.88 25.43
C PHE A 452 10.51 -15.33 25.04
N ARG A 453 10.64 -15.60 23.74
CA ARG A 453 10.88 -16.94 23.19
C ARG A 453 12.30 -17.06 22.70
N PHE A 454 13.06 -17.95 23.29
CA PHE A 454 14.39 -18.31 22.85
C PHE A 454 14.28 -19.39 21.77
N ILE A 455 14.97 -19.19 20.66
CA ILE A 455 14.96 -20.08 19.50
C ILE A 455 16.40 -20.36 19.10
N MET A 456 16.78 -21.63 19.05
CA MET A 456 18.10 -22.08 18.61
C MET A 456 17.98 -23.00 17.40
N TYR A 457 18.81 -22.76 16.40
CA TYR A 457 18.91 -23.56 15.19
C TYR A 457 20.26 -24.26 15.20
N GLU A 458 20.21 -25.58 15.22
CA GLU A 458 21.39 -26.43 15.12
C GLU A 458 21.90 -26.49 13.67
N PRO A 459 23.10 -27.03 13.41
CA PRO A 459 23.58 -27.25 12.05
C PRO A 459 22.56 -28.04 11.19
N GLY A 460 22.15 -27.41 10.10
CA GLY A 460 21.13 -27.85 9.17
C GLY A 460 19.70 -27.46 9.53
N GLY A 461 19.47 -26.72 10.63
CA GLY A 461 18.17 -26.17 10.98
C GLY A 461 17.78 -24.98 10.10
N GLU A 462 16.50 -24.87 9.78
CA GLU A 462 15.89 -23.82 8.94
C GLU A 462 14.47 -23.53 9.46
N LEU A 463 13.86 -22.43 9.04
CA LEU A 463 12.45 -22.10 9.34
C LEU A 463 11.78 -21.69 8.04
N ILE A 464 10.73 -22.42 7.65
CA ILE A 464 9.99 -22.16 6.41
C ILE A 464 9.36 -20.76 6.40
N GLY A 465 8.90 -20.33 5.23
CA GLY A 465 8.20 -19.06 5.08
C GLY A 465 6.90 -19.06 5.88
N HIS A 466 6.77 -18.18 6.87
CA HIS A 466 5.62 -18.12 7.76
C HIS A 466 5.30 -16.66 8.12
N TYR A 467 4.17 -16.47 8.80
CA TYR A 467 3.78 -15.22 9.44
C TYR A 467 3.81 -15.39 10.95
N ASP A 468 4.12 -14.31 11.67
CA ASP A 468 4.00 -14.36 13.13
C ASP A 468 2.54 -14.19 13.53
N GLU A 469 2.09 -15.01 14.48
CA GLU A 469 0.78 -14.84 15.09
C GLU A 469 0.85 -13.80 16.22
N GLY A 470 -0.07 -12.82 16.16
CA GLY A 470 -0.25 -11.81 17.18
C GLY A 470 -1.13 -12.29 18.32
N TYR A 471 -0.84 -11.84 19.53
CA TYR A 471 -1.65 -12.03 20.72
C TYR A 471 -2.66 -10.88 20.85
N GLU A 472 -3.93 -11.18 21.13
CA GLU A 472 -4.98 -10.18 21.33
C GLU A 472 -5.75 -10.42 22.65
N ASP A 473 -5.78 -9.37 23.48
CA ASP A 473 -6.44 -9.35 24.79
C ASP A 473 -7.13 -8.02 25.06
N GLY A 474 -8.45 -8.01 24.95
CA GLY A 474 -9.29 -6.82 25.07
C GLY A 474 -8.93 -5.74 24.05
N ARG A 475 -8.32 -4.65 24.54
CA ARG A 475 -7.83 -3.54 23.70
C ARG A 475 -6.35 -3.67 23.32
N GLU A 476 -5.62 -4.63 23.88
CA GLU A 476 -4.19 -4.83 23.60
C GLU A 476 -4.00 -5.90 22.52
N LYS A 477 -3.09 -5.65 21.58
CA LYS A 477 -2.67 -6.60 20.54
C LYS A 477 -1.19 -6.49 20.27
N THR A 478 -0.50 -7.61 20.04
CA THR A 478 0.85 -7.57 19.50
C THR A 478 0.83 -7.49 17.98
N LEU A 479 1.60 -6.56 17.41
CA LEU A 479 1.59 -6.27 15.97
C LEU A 479 2.97 -6.42 15.30
N PHE A 480 4.05 -6.43 16.10
CA PHE A 480 5.42 -6.50 15.64
C PHE A 480 6.21 -7.51 16.48
N SER A 481 7.13 -8.20 15.83
CA SER A 481 8.15 -9.03 16.43
C SER A 481 9.50 -8.30 16.43
N VAL A 482 10.29 -8.56 17.46
CA VAL A 482 11.68 -8.14 17.60
C VAL A 482 12.54 -9.37 17.82
N LEU A 483 13.48 -9.62 16.91
CA LEU A 483 14.39 -10.76 16.91
C LEU A 483 15.77 -10.32 17.37
N PHE A 484 16.12 -10.54 18.65
CA PHE A 484 17.44 -10.26 19.19
C PHE A 484 18.41 -11.40 18.91
N TYR A 485 19.42 -11.16 18.07
CA TYR A 485 20.43 -12.16 17.75
C TYR A 485 21.44 -12.31 18.88
N LEU A 486 21.63 -13.54 19.34
CA LEU A 486 22.61 -13.86 20.38
C LEU A 486 23.90 -14.46 19.82
N THR A 487 23.89 -14.95 18.58
CA THR A 487 25.10 -15.46 17.91
C THR A 487 25.30 -14.82 16.55
N THR A 488 26.57 -14.69 16.16
CA THR A 488 26.97 -14.22 14.83
C THR A 488 27.21 -15.40 13.90
N GLN A 489 26.71 -15.32 12.67
CA GLN A 489 26.99 -16.31 11.62
C GLN A 489 28.01 -15.77 10.61
N PRO A 490 28.95 -16.60 10.12
CA PRO A 490 29.85 -16.18 9.06
C PRO A 490 29.08 -15.98 7.75
N GLN A 491 29.59 -15.09 6.90
CA GLN A 491 29.06 -14.90 5.56
C GLN A 491 29.10 -16.24 4.78
N GLN A 492 28.04 -16.55 4.03
CA GLN A 492 27.86 -17.82 3.27
C GLN A 492 27.58 -19.07 4.12
N ALA A 493 27.50 -18.95 5.45
CA ALA A 493 27.18 -20.08 6.32
C ALA A 493 25.67 -20.35 6.45
N GLY A 494 24.81 -19.57 5.79
CA GLY A 494 23.37 -19.67 5.92
C GLY A 494 22.88 -19.16 7.30
N GLY A 495 21.62 -19.46 7.63
CA GLY A 495 20.98 -19.00 8.86
C GLY A 495 20.55 -17.53 8.83
N GLU A 496 20.53 -16.88 7.66
CA GLU A 496 19.97 -15.55 7.51
C GLU A 496 18.48 -15.53 7.83
N THR A 497 18.00 -14.49 8.52
CA THR A 497 16.56 -14.20 8.52
C THR A 497 16.22 -13.61 7.17
N VAL A 498 15.31 -14.23 6.44
CA VAL A 498 14.90 -13.79 5.10
C VAL A 498 13.51 -13.18 5.13
N ILE A 499 13.35 -12.05 4.45
CA ILE A 499 12.06 -11.43 4.17
C ILE A 499 11.60 -11.94 2.81
N LEU A 500 10.41 -12.51 2.78
CA LEU A 500 9.87 -13.20 1.61
C LEU A 500 8.81 -12.35 0.91
N LEU A 501 8.72 -12.51 -0.40
CA LEU A 501 7.70 -11.90 -1.22
C LEU A 501 6.34 -12.50 -0.88
N ASP A 502 5.45 -11.68 -0.32
CA ASP A 502 4.06 -12.09 -0.16
C ASP A 502 3.29 -11.87 -1.49
N LYS A 503 2.80 -12.98 -2.04
CA LYS A 503 2.03 -13.04 -3.29
C LYS A 503 0.64 -12.42 -3.13
N ASP A 504 0.06 -12.43 -1.93
CA ASP A 504 -1.28 -11.89 -1.65
C ASP A 504 -1.25 -10.46 -1.06
N ARG A 505 -0.11 -9.78 -1.03
CA ARG A 505 0.05 -8.48 -0.36
C ARG A 505 -0.89 -7.38 -0.86
N ASN A 506 -1.32 -7.45 -2.13
CA ASN A 506 -2.26 -6.50 -2.73
C ASN A 506 -3.72 -6.77 -2.34
N THR A 507 -3.98 -7.91 -1.69
CA THR A 507 -5.29 -8.30 -1.17
C THR A 507 -5.48 -7.73 0.24
N PRO A 508 -6.67 -7.22 0.60
CA PRO A 508 -6.96 -6.79 1.96
C PRO A 508 -6.61 -7.87 3.00
N LEU A 509 -6.14 -7.45 4.17
CA LEU A 509 -5.66 -8.33 5.25
C LEU A 509 -6.72 -9.36 5.68
N SER A 510 -8.00 -8.96 5.69
CA SER A 510 -9.16 -9.81 6.00
C SER A 510 -9.45 -10.91 4.97
N GLU A 511 -8.83 -10.85 3.80
CA GLU A 511 -9.03 -11.79 2.70
C GLU A 511 -7.77 -12.61 2.36
N ARG A 512 -6.64 -12.31 3.00
CA ARG A 512 -5.35 -12.97 2.75
C ARG A 512 -5.29 -14.37 3.35
N CYS A 513 -4.52 -15.24 2.70
CA CYS A 513 -4.18 -16.55 3.23
C CYS A 513 -2.86 -16.47 4.01
N PHE A 514 -2.87 -16.86 5.29
CA PHE A 514 -1.68 -16.85 6.15
C PHE A 514 -1.11 -18.25 6.38
N GLN A 515 -1.25 -19.14 5.40
CA GLN A 515 -0.61 -20.45 5.46
C GLN A 515 0.91 -20.34 5.26
N ASP A 516 1.63 -21.21 5.97
CA ASP A 516 3.07 -21.37 5.84
C ASP A 516 3.41 -21.98 4.46
N ASP A 517 4.57 -21.63 3.95
CA ASP A 517 5.11 -22.16 2.69
C ASP A 517 5.70 -23.56 2.91
N GLU A 518 5.67 -24.39 1.86
CA GLU A 518 6.32 -25.71 1.89
C GLU A 518 7.85 -25.60 1.90
N ASP A 519 8.41 -24.55 1.30
CA ASP A 519 9.85 -24.28 1.20
C ASP A 519 10.18 -22.76 1.17
N ILE A 520 11.47 -22.41 1.11
CA ILE A 520 11.94 -21.02 0.91
C ILE A 520 12.55 -20.90 -0.49
N PRO A 521 11.76 -20.54 -1.51
CA PRO A 521 12.29 -20.41 -2.86
C PRO A 521 13.22 -19.20 -2.96
N ALA A 522 14.44 -19.42 -3.46
CA ALA A 522 15.48 -18.38 -3.57
C ALA A 522 15.04 -17.14 -4.39
N HIS A 523 14.08 -17.30 -5.30
CA HIS A 523 13.56 -16.20 -6.11
C HIS A 523 12.56 -15.30 -5.35
N ASP A 524 11.95 -15.79 -4.26
CA ASP A 524 11.00 -15.02 -3.43
C ASP A 524 11.71 -14.32 -2.25
N ILE A 525 13.01 -14.56 -2.02
CA ILE A 525 13.78 -13.82 -1.03
C ILE A 525 13.98 -12.38 -1.51
N LEU A 526 13.38 -11.43 -0.80
CA LEU A 526 13.52 -9.99 -1.04
C LEU A 526 14.79 -9.44 -0.37
N HIS A 527 14.99 -9.81 0.89
CA HIS A 527 16.12 -9.37 1.70
C HIS A 527 16.58 -10.52 2.59
N ALA A 528 17.89 -10.60 2.83
CA ALA A 528 18.51 -11.54 3.76
C ALA A 528 19.30 -10.75 4.81
N VAL A 529 18.99 -10.99 6.08
CA VAL A 529 19.62 -10.35 7.23
C VAL A 529 20.51 -11.37 7.93
N LEU A 530 21.82 -11.16 7.87
CA LEU A 530 22.79 -12.02 8.51
C LEU A 530 22.75 -11.80 10.04
N PRO A 531 22.64 -12.86 10.86
CA PRO A 531 22.64 -12.73 12.31
C PRO A 531 23.99 -12.18 12.80
N SER A 532 23.92 -11.10 13.57
CA SER A 532 25.06 -10.53 14.29
C SER A 532 24.70 -10.41 15.76
N ALA A 533 25.48 -11.05 16.63
CA ALA A 533 25.28 -11.02 18.06
C ALA A 533 25.16 -9.57 18.57
N GLY A 534 24.12 -9.32 19.36
CA GLY A 534 23.84 -8.00 19.92
C GLY A 534 22.90 -7.13 19.07
N HIS A 535 22.64 -7.48 17.81
CA HIS A 535 21.71 -6.76 16.94
C HIS A 535 20.29 -7.30 17.09
N ALA A 536 19.29 -6.49 16.74
CA ALA A 536 17.90 -6.89 16.70
C ALA A 536 17.25 -6.59 15.35
N LEU A 537 16.43 -7.50 14.82
CA LEU A 537 15.60 -7.25 13.64
C LEU A 537 14.14 -7.02 14.06
N VAL A 538 13.54 -5.93 13.60
CA VAL A 538 12.12 -5.61 13.82
C VAL A 538 11.34 -5.90 12.55
N LEU A 539 10.23 -6.64 12.69
CA LEU A 539 9.29 -6.87 11.58
C LEU A 539 7.83 -6.93 12.07
N PRO A 540 6.87 -6.45 11.26
CA PRO A 540 5.44 -6.67 11.49
C PRO A 540 5.03 -8.14 11.42
N HIS A 541 3.99 -8.52 12.15
CA HIS A 541 3.50 -9.90 12.20
C HIS A 541 2.99 -10.44 10.86
N ARG A 542 2.49 -9.58 9.95
CA ARG A 542 1.98 -9.99 8.64
C ARG A 542 2.97 -9.73 7.50
N ILE A 543 4.27 -9.63 7.83
CA ILE A 543 5.37 -9.81 6.88
C ILE A 543 5.80 -11.28 6.87
N LYS A 544 5.78 -11.86 5.67
CA LYS A 544 6.22 -13.24 5.45
C LYS A 544 7.74 -13.31 5.59
N HIS A 545 8.23 -14.21 6.43
CA HIS A 545 9.65 -14.34 6.69
C HIS A 545 10.02 -15.78 7.04
N GLY A 546 11.32 -16.08 7.03
CA GLY A 546 11.85 -17.39 7.34
C GLY A 546 13.31 -17.33 7.76
N VAL A 547 13.95 -18.50 7.87
CA VAL A 547 15.37 -18.64 8.17
C VAL A 547 15.97 -19.64 7.20
N THR A 548 16.98 -19.21 6.42
CA THR A 548 17.69 -20.12 5.52
C THR A 548 18.38 -21.23 6.31
N LYS A 549 18.66 -22.34 5.64
CA LYS A 549 19.36 -23.47 6.24
C LYS A 549 20.69 -23.05 6.86
N ASN A 550 20.85 -23.28 8.15
CA ASN A 550 22.10 -23.02 8.86
C ASN A 550 23.15 -24.06 8.45
N LEU A 551 24.09 -23.70 7.57
CA LEU A 551 25.20 -24.56 7.14
C LEU A 551 26.43 -24.42 8.04
N ALA A 552 26.39 -23.50 9.01
CA ALA A 552 27.45 -23.29 9.96
C ALA A 552 27.58 -24.45 10.96
N THR A 553 28.79 -24.66 11.48
CA THR A 553 29.03 -25.65 12.54
C THR A 553 28.57 -25.15 13.92
N ASN A 554 28.49 -23.83 14.09
CA ASN A 554 27.98 -23.16 15.28
C ASN A 554 26.45 -23.00 15.24
N LYS A 555 25.85 -22.90 16.43
CA LYS A 555 24.40 -22.73 16.58
C LYS A 555 23.99 -21.28 16.32
N ARG A 556 22.84 -21.07 15.67
CA ARG A 556 22.19 -19.76 15.55
C ARG A 556 21.19 -19.62 16.70
N VAL A 557 21.32 -18.60 17.55
CA VAL A 557 20.41 -18.39 18.68
C VAL A 557 19.81 -16.99 18.60
N VAL A 558 18.49 -16.89 18.77
CA VAL A 558 17.71 -15.64 18.71
C VAL A 558 16.66 -15.61 19.82
N ILE A 559 16.39 -14.44 20.38
CA ILE A 559 15.23 -14.20 21.24
C ILE A 559 14.18 -13.46 20.42
N ARG A 560 13.00 -14.05 20.25
CA ARG A 560 11.81 -13.35 19.76
C ARG A 560 11.09 -12.70 20.94
N ALA A 561 10.84 -11.41 20.82
CA ALA A 561 9.92 -10.64 21.65
C ALA A 561 8.83 -10.02 20.77
N ASP A 562 7.72 -9.62 21.35
CA ASP A 562 6.64 -8.93 20.64
C ASP A 562 6.37 -7.55 21.25
N ILE A 563 5.81 -6.64 20.45
CA ILE A 563 5.44 -5.28 20.89
C ILE A 563 3.94 -5.21 21.06
N ILE A 564 3.50 -4.80 22.24
CA ILE A 564 2.10 -4.59 22.57
C ILE A 564 1.69 -3.20 22.10
N TYR A 565 0.56 -3.16 21.39
CA TYR A 565 -0.17 -1.97 21.04
C TYR A 565 -1.55 -1.99 21.68
N GLU A 566 -2.06 -0.83 22.04
CA GLU A 566 -3.39 -0.63 22.59
C GLU A 566 -4.27 0.12 21.59
N ARG A 567 -5.44 -0.43 21.30
CA ARG A 567 -6.44 0.17 20.44
C ARG A 567 -7.01 1.42 21.10
N LEU A 568 -7.02 2.52 20.37
CA LEU A 568 -7.56 3.80 20.82
C LEU A 568 -9.06 3.95 20.53
N GLY A 569 -9.70 4.81 21.32
CA GLY A 569 -11.13 5.11 21.22
C GLY A 569 -12.05 4.01 21.74
N PRO A 570 -13.37 4.18 21.56
CA PRO A 570 -14.35 3.24 22.09
C PRO A 570 -14.19 1.86 21.46
N CYS A 571 -14.21 0.83 22.31
CA CYS A 571 -14.35 -0.53 21.83
C CYS A 571 -15.77 -0.72 21.31
N TYR A 572 -15.84 -1.02 20.02
CA TYR A 572 -17.04 -1.56 19.45
C TYR A 572 -16.99 -3.04 19.75
N SER A 573 -17.76 -3.50 20.73
CA SER A 573 -18.07 -4.91 20.79
C SER A 573 -18.52 -5.31 19.39
N SER A 574 -17.87 -6.34 18.86
CA SER A 574 -18.47 -7.14 17.80
C SER A 574 -19.75 -7.68 18.43
N SER A 575 -20.84 -6.90 18.37
CA SER A 575 -22.15 -7.51 18.21
C SER A 575 -21.91 -8.54 17.13
N GLN A 576 -21.98 -9.82 17.52
CA GLN A 576 -21.82 -10.96 16.65
C GLN A 576 -22.30 -10.50 15.28
N GLU A 577 -21.38 -10.42 14.31
CA GLU A 577 -21.81 -10.42 12.93
C GLU A 577 -22.65 -11.67 12.87
N ASN A 578 -23.97 -11.47 12.93
CA ASN A 578 -24.92 -12.53 12.84
C ASN A 578 -24.58 -13.11 11.48
N ASN A 579 -23.90 -14.26 11.52
CA ASN A 579 -23.76 -15.19 10.41
C ASN A 579 -25.17 -15.51 9.96
N LYS A 580 -25.73 -14.61 9.17
CA LYS A 580 -26.93 -14.86 8.40
C LYS A 580 -26.45 -15.80 7.30
N PRO A 581 -26.92 -17.06 7.27
CA PRO A 581 -26.55 -17.98 6.22
C PRO A 581 -27.34 -17.57 4.98
N TYR A 582 -26.83 -16.62 4.21
CA TYR A 582 -27.32 -16.38 2.85
C TYR A 582 -26.35 -17.04 1.89
N GLN A 583 -26.48 -18.36 1.72
CA GLN A 583 -25.80 -19.09 0.66
C GLN A 583 -26.62 -19.11 -0.63
N ASN A 584 -25.90 -19.04 -1.75
CA ASN A 584 -26.26 -19.31 -3.15
C ASN A 584 -26.80 -18.20 -4.06
N THR A 585 -26.75 -16.91 -3.69
CA THR A 585 -27.07 -15.81 -4.65
C THR A 585 -26.18 -14.56 -4.58
N MET A 586 -25.10 -14.57 -3.78
CA MET A 586 -24.19 -13.43 -3.70
C MET A 586 -23.28 -13.34 -4.94
N PRO A 587 -22.92 -12.13 -5.40
CA PRO A 587 -21.91 -11.98 -6.43
C PRO A 587 -20.60 -12.58 -5.93
N GLU A 588 -19.93 -13.37 -6.79
CA GLU A 588 -18.61 -13.94 -6.48
C GLU A 588 -17.55 -12.83 -6.40
N ASP A 589 -17.76 -11.75 -7.15
CA ASP A 589 -16.93 -10.55 -7.11
C ASP A 589 -17.16 -9.72 -5.83
N LYS A 590 -16.14 -9.72 -4.98
CA LYS A 590 -16.14 -9.05 -3.68
C LYS A 590 -16.18 -7.52 -3.76
N PHE A 591 -15.80 -6.90 -4.89
CA PHE A 591 -15.98 -5.45 -5.06
C PHE A 591 -17.47 -5.06 -4.99
N TYR A 592 -18.36 -5.89 -5.55
CA TYR A 592 -19.79 -5.61 -5.59
C TYR A 592 -20.57 -6.09 -4.36
N LEU A 593 -19.96 -6.92 -3.50
CA LEU A 593 -20.64 -7.54 -2.37
C LEU A 593 -21.29 -6.50 -1.44
N ALA A 594 -20.56 -5.46 -1.04
CA ALA A 594 -21.09 -4.41 -0.17
C ALA A 594 -22.28 -3.70 -0.81
N TYR A 595 -22.18 -3.35 -2.10
CA TYR A 595 -23.28 -2.70 -2.81
C TYR A 595 -24.50 -3.61 -2.99
N TYR A 596 -24.27 -4.90 -3.23
CA TYR A 596 -25.34 -5.90 -3.28
C TYR A 596 -26.05 -6.00 -1.93
N LEU A 597 -25.32 -6.09 -0.82
CA LEU A 597 -25.91 -6.16 0.52
C LEU A 597 -26.76 -4.93 0.86
N HIS A 598 -26.38 -3.75 0.35
CA HIS A 598 -27.16 -2.52 0.53
C HIS A 598 -28.42 -2.45 -0.35
N THR A 599 -28.41 -3.06 -1.52
CA THR A 599 -29.46 -2.85 -2.53
C THR A 599 -30.33 -4.06 -2.82
N LEU A 600 -29.81 -5.27 -2.57
CA LEU A 600 -30.38 -6.57 -2.90
C LEU A 600 -30.85 -6.65 -4.36
N SER A 601 -30.21 -5.91 -5.28
CA SER A 601 -30.65 -5.75 -6.67
C SER A 601 -29.53 -6.05 -7.66
N LYS A 602 -29.70 -7.13 -8.43
CA LYS A 602 -28.80 -7.47 -9.55
C LYS A 602 -28.85 -6.43 -10.68
N GLU A 603 -29.99 -5.77 -10.90
CA GLU A 603 -30.10 -4.69 -11.89
C GLU A 603 -29.19 -3.52 -11.52
N ARG A 604 -29.18 -3.13 -10.23
CA ARG A 604 -28.27 -2.08 -9.75
C ARG A 604 -26.79 -2.48 -9.90
N LEU A 605 -26.45 -3.75 -9.65
CA LEU A 605 -25.09 -4.25 -9.92
C LEU A 605 -24.72 -4.06 -11.40
N ARG A 606 -25.60 -4.43 -12.32
CA ARG A 606 -25.36 -4.24 -13.77
C ARG A 606 -25.17 -2.77 -14.13
N THR A 607 -25.95 -1.86 -13.54
CA THR A 607 -25.74 -0.41 -13.74
C THR A 607 -24.42 0.10 -13.15
N ALA A 608 -23.88 -0.58 -12.15
CA ALA A 608 -22.57 -0.32 -11.57
C ALA A 608 -21.42 -1.00 -12.34
N GLY A 609 -21.71 -1.67 -13.46
CA GLY A 609 -20.69 -2.28 -14.33
C GLY A 609 -20.46 -3.78 -14.12
N TYR A 610 -21.28 -4.44 -13.31
CA TYR A 610 -21.19 -5.90 -13.10
C TYR A 610 -21.75 -6.69 -14.29
N ILE A 611 -20.94 -7.62 -14.79
CA ILE A 611 -21.27 -8.61 -15.81
C ILE A 611 -21.53 -9.94 -15.11
N GLU A 612 -22.76 -10.42 -15.24
CA GLU A 612 -23.18 -11.67 -14.61
C GLU A 612 -22.56 -12.87 -15.34
N ASN A 613 -22.03 -13.83 -14.57
CA ASN A 613 -21.34 -15.02 -15.09
C ASN A 613 -20.11 -14.68 -15.96
N ALA A 614 -19.41 -13.58 -15.68
CA ALA A 614 -18.12 -13.31 -16.31
C ALA A 614 -17.16 -14.48 -16.04
N ILE A 615 -16.64 -15.10 -17.10
CA ILE A 615 -15.68 -16.19 -17.01
C ILE A 615 -14.31 -15.64 -17.39
N VAL A 616 -13.39 -15.58 -16.42
CA VAL A 616 -11.98 -15.27 -16.68
C VAL A 616 -11.31 -16.53 -17.22
N SER A 617 -10.66 -16.45 -18.38
CA SER A 617 -10.08 -17.61 -19.07
C SER A 617 -8.91 -18.27 -18.32
N HIS A 618 -8.44 -17.71 -17.20
CA HIS A 618 -7.18 -18.09 -16.56
C HIS A 618 -7.22 -18.16 -15.03
N ASP A 619 -6.76 -19.30 -14.49
CA ASP A 619 -6.52 -19.50 -13.05
C ASP A 619 -5.28 -18.72 -12.59
N GLU A 620 -5.50 -17.68 -11.79
CA GLU A 620 -4.58 -16.57 -11.53
C GLU A 620 -3.41 -16.91 -10.60
N LYS A 621 -3.58 -17.92 -9.73
CA LYS A 621 -2.68 -18.14 -8.58
C LYS A 621 -1.40 -18.94 -8.88
N LYS A 622 -1.25 -19.53 -10.08
CA LYS A 622 -0.23 -20.59 -10.31
C LYS A 622 0.79 -20.33 -11.43
N GLN A 623 0.75 -19.20 -12.13
CA GLN A 623 1.53 -19.07 -13.38
C GLN A 623 2.43 -17.84 -13.42
N THR A 624 3.72 -18.06 -13.24
CA THR A 624 4.79 -17.04 -13.27
C THR A 624 5.44 -16.88 -14.65
N GLN A 625 5.29 -17.87 -15.54
CA GLN A 625 6.02 -17.99 -16.81
C GLN A 625 5.28 -17.42 -18.05
N TRP A 626 4.06 -16.89 -17.89
CA TRP A 626 3.22 -16.31 -18.95
C TRP A 626 2.87 -14.85 -18.63
N SER A 627 3.73 -13.90 -19.02
CA SER A 627 3.47 -12.47 -18.77
C SER A 627 3.59 -11.62 -20.03
N ILE A 628 2.55 -10.82 -20.26
CA ILE A 628 2.41 -9.86 -21.37
C ILE A 628 2.32 -8.41 -20.88
N LEU A 629 2.48 -8.17 -19.57
CA LEU A 629 2.37 -6.82 -19.00
C LEU A 629 3.60 -5.99 -19.39
N PRO A 630 3.45 -4.82 -20.05
CA PRO A 630 4.59 -4.01 -20.46
C PRO A 630 5.16 -3.21 -19.29
N LEU A 631 6.15 -3.79 -18.62
CA LEU A 631 6.66 -3.26 -17.35
C LEU A 631 7.76 -2.20 -17.48
N LEU A 632 8.38 -2.01 -18.64
CA LEU A 632 9.57 -1.16 -18.78
C LEU A 632 9.41 0.25 -18.15
N LYS A 633 8.37 1.02 -18.54
CA LYS A 633 8.12 2.37 -17.99
C LYS A 633 7.82 2.34 -16.50
N LEU A 634 7.07 1.35 -16.05
CA LEU A 634 6.75 1.20 -14.64
C LEU A 634 8.04 0.93 -13.82
N CYS A 635 8.92 0.05 -14.30
CA CYS A 635 10.21 -0.22 -13.66
C CYS A 635 11.13 1.01 -13.66
N GLU A 636 11.05 1.87 -14.68
CA GLU A 636 11.76 3.15 -14.72
C GLU A 636 11.24 4.15 -13.65
N GLU A 637 9.93 4.24 -13.46
CA GLU A 637 9.30 5.12 -12.45
C GLU A 637 9.46 4.59 -11.00
N CYS A 638 9.52 3.27 -10.81
CA CYS A 638 9.66 2.65 -9.49
C CYS A 638 10.94 3.11 -8.75
N GLY A 639 12.04 3.34 -9.48
CA GLY A 639 13.32 3.71 -8.88
C GLY A 639 13.78 2.73 -7.81
N ASP A 640 14.36 3.24 -6.71
CA ASP A 640 14.65 2.45 -5.52
C ASP A 640 13.45 2.47 -4.57
N LEU A 641 12.71 1.34 -4.52
CA LEU A 641 11.57 1.16 -3.63
C LEU A 641 11.97 0.70 -2.21
N GLN A 642 13.25 0.46 -1.93
CA GLN A 642 13.68 -0.13 -0.65
C GLN A 642 13.41 0.75 0.57
N THR A 643 13.34 2.07 0.38
CA THR A 643 13.10 3.04 1.47
C THR A 643 11.75 3.75 1.37
N GLU A 644 10.96 3.42 0.34
CA GLU A 644 9.67 4.07 0.11
C GLU A 644 8.67 3.67 1.19
N LYS A 645 8.06 4.67 1.85
CA LYS A 645 7.01 4.44 2.87
C LYS A 645 5.63 4.85 2.39
N LYS A 646 5.53 5.55 1.25
CA LYS A 646 4.24 5.96 0.69
C LYS A 646 3.52 4.76 0.09
N GLU A 647 2.20 4.82 0.17
CA GLU A 647 1.32 3.86 -0.50
C GLU A 647 1.56 3.89 -2.01
N LEU A 648 1.91 2.74 -2.58
CA LEU A 648 2.21 2.58 -4.00
C LEU A 648 0.91 2.37 -4.77
N VAL A 649 0.72 3.14 -5.85
CA VAL A 649 -0.49 3.06 -6.67
C VAL A 649 -0.16 2.96 -8.15
N VAL A 650 -0.88 2.08 -8.85
CA VAL A 650 -0.90 2.02 -10.32
C VAL A 650 -2.30 2.44 -10.80
N LEU A 651 -2.35 3.31 -11.80
CA LEU A 651 -3.64 3.70 -12.39
C LEU A 651 -4.07 2.69 -13.46
N LEU A 652 -5.36 2.36 -13.50
CA LEU A 652 -5.94 1.51 -14.52
C LEU A 652 -7.18 2.17 -15.10
N SER A 653 -7.35 2.13 -16.42
CA SER A 653 -8.61 2.48 -17.07
C SER A 653 -8.96 1.43 -18.12
N THR A 654 -10.19 0.95 -18.11
CA THR A 654 -10.69 0.02 -19.13
C THR A 654 -11.67 0.70 -20.08
N GLY A 655 -11.87 0.10 -21.25
CA GLY A 655 -12.86 0.55 -22.21
C GLY A 655 -12.47 0.30 -23.65
N GLY A 656 -13.28 0.79 -24.58
CA GLY A 656 -13.09 0.49 -26.00
C GLY A 656 -11.98 1.28 -26.71
N PHE A 657 -11.50 2.36 -26.10
CA PHE A 657 -10.35 3.19 -26.56
C PHE A 657 -10.21 3.42 -28.07
N TYR A 658 -11.32 3.69 -28.77
CA TYR A 658 -11.35 3.95 -30.21
C TYR A 658 -11.40 5.46 -30.52
N PRO A 659 -10.27 6.12 -30.88
CA PRO A 659 -8.91 5.85 -30.39
C PRO A 659 -8.69 6.42 -28.97
N ILE A 660 -7.54 6.13 -28.34
CA ILE A 660 -7.04 6.93 -27.20
C ILE A 660 -6.82 8.38 -27.68
N HIS A 661 -7.12 9.35 -26.82
CA HIS A 661 -7.08 10.77 -27.15
C HIS A 661 -6.72 11.61 -25.92
N GLN A 662 -6.47 12.91 -26.11
CA GLN A 662 -6.00 13.82 -25.04
C GLN A 662 -6.86 13.81 -23.77
N GLY A 663 -8.20 13.72 -23.90
CA GLY A 663 -9.09 13.56 -22.75
C GLY A 663 -8.77 12.34 -21.86
N HIS A 664 -8.35 11.21 -22.42
CA HIS A 664 -7.94 10.03 -21.64
C HIS A 664 -6.63 10.27 -20.88
N PHE A 665 -5.63 10.89 -21.51
CA PHE A 665 -4.36 11.23 -20.86
C PHE A 665 -4.52 12.25 -19.74
N LEU A 666 -5.35 13.28 -19.96
CA LEU A 666 -5.67 14.28 -18.95
C LEU A 666 -6.38 13.64 -17.75
N MET A 667 -7.30 12.71 -18.02
CA MET A 667 -8.02 11.97 -16.98
C MET A 667 -7.06 11.20 -16.07
N MET A 668 -6.13 10.44 -16.66
CA MET A 668 -5.10 9.72 -15.91
C MET A 668 -4.17 10.68 -15.15
N SER A 669 -3.77 11.81 -15.76
CA SER A 669 -2.89 12.80 -15.12
C SER A 669 -3.54 13.49 -13.92
N LYS A 670 -4.84 13.79 -14.00
CA LYS A 670 -5.61 14.38 -12.89
C LYS A 670 -5.83 13.40 -11.75
N ALA A 671 -6.10 12.13 -12.08
CA ALA A 671 -6.14 11.06 -11.09
C ALA A 671 -4.79 10.92 -10.36
N ARG A 672 -3.67 10.97 -11.09
CA ARG A 672 -2.32 10.96 -10.51
C ARG A 672 -2.12 12.12 -9.52
N GLN A 673 -2.42 13.34 -9.93
CA GLN A 673 -2.28 14.53 -9.07
C GLN A 673 -3.10 14.42 -7.78
N ALA A 674 -4.36 13.97 -7.88
CA ALA A 674 -5.22 13.82 -6.70
C ALA A 674 -4.67 12.83 -5.67
N LEU A 675 -4.11 11.71 -6.12
CA LEU A 675 -3.50 10.72 -5.23
C LEU A 675 -2.18 11.20 -4.63
N GLU A 676 -1.34 11.88 -5.42
CA GLU A 676 -0.05 12.41 -4.96
C GLU A 676 -0.21 13.53 -3.90
N LEU A 677 -1.26 14.35 -4.01
CA LEU A 677 -1.63 15.35 -3.00
C LEU A 677 -2.04 14.71 -1.66
N GLU A 678 -2.61 13.51 -1.70
CA GLU A 678 -2.95 12.69 -0.53
C GLU A 678 -1.76 11.88 0.00
N GLY A 679 -0.54 12.16 -0.48
CA GLY A 679 0.69 11.52 0.00
C GLY A 679 0.98 10.15 -0.60
N LYS A 680 0.21 9.69 -1.60
CA LYS A 680 0.46 8.40 -2.30
C LYS A 680 1.52 8.56 -3.40
N LYS A 681 2.15 7.46 -3.80
CA LYS A 681 3.12 7.43 -4.90
C LYS A 681 2.54 6.66 -6.10
N VAL A 682 2.26 7.39 -7.18
CA VAL A 682 1.81 6.77 -8.43
C VAL A 682 3.02 6.34 -9.25
N ILE A 683 3.17 5.03 -9.45
CA ILE A 683 4.35 4.42 -10.11
C ILE A 683 4.12 4.05 -11.58
N GLY A 684 2.93 4.32 -12.12
CA GLY A 684 2.61 4.06 -13.51
C GLY A 684 1.11 3.98 -13.76
N GLY A 685 0.73 3.72 -15.01
CA GLY A 685 -0.65 3.40 -15.34
C GLY A 685 -0.84 2.70 -16.66
N PHE A 686 -1.98 2.02 -16.78
CA PHE A 686 -2.33 1.18 -17.93
C PHE A 686 -3.71 1.54 -18.46
N PHE A 687 -3.82 1.58 -19.78
CA PHE A 687 -5.09 1.44 -20.49
C PHE A 687 -5.27 -0.04 -20.86
N SER A 688 -6.37 -0.65 -20.43
CA SER A 688 -6.73 -2.02 -20.78
C SER A 688 -7.93 -2.02 -21.74
N PRO A 689 -7.71 -2.24 -23.05
CA PRO A 689 -8.80 -2.26 -24.01
C PRO A 689 -9.74 -3.43 -23.75
N SER A 690 -11.04 -3.13 -23.69
CA SER A 690 -12.05 -4.15 -23.48
C SER A 690 -12.27 -5.02 -24.70
N HIS A 691 -12.81 -6.22 -24.45
CA HIS A 691 -13.08 -7.23 -25.47
C HIS A 691 -13.78 -6.65 -26.72
N GLN A 692 -13.46 -7.20 -27.89
CA GLN A 692 -13.95 -6.71 -29.19
C GLN A 692 -15.47 -6.59 -29.28
N ASP A 693 -16.23 -7.45 -28.61
CA ASP A 693 -17.70 -7.41 -28.64
C ASP A 693 -18.25 -6.17 -27.95
N TYR A 694 -17.60 -5.73 -26.86
CA TYR A 694 -17.93 -4.45 -26.23
C TYR A 694 -17.68 -3.28 -27.19
N ILE A 695 -16.64 -3.34 -28.01
CA ILE A 695 -16.35 -2.29 -29.01
C ILE A 695 -17.37 -2.33 -30.16
N LYS A 696 -17.65 -3.52 -30.71
CA LYS A 696 -18.60 -3.74 -31.82
C LYS A 696 -20.04 -3.36 -31.45
N SER A 697 -20.41 -3.46 -30.18
CA SER A 697 -21.74 -3.02 -29.70
C SER A 697 -22.01 -1.51 -29.88
N LYS A 698 -20.97 -0.69 -30.14
CA LYS A 698 -21.11 0.76 -30.26
C LYS A 698 -21.59 1.16 -31.65
N PHE A 699 -22.76 1.80 -31.71
CA PHE A 699 -23.53 2.17 -32.92
C PHE A 699 -22.75 2.89 -34.05
N TYR A 700 -21.61 3.52 -33.74
CA TYR A 700 -20.85 4.37 -34.67
C TYR A 700 -19.61 3.70 -35.28
N VAL A 701 -19.31 2.44 -34.94
CA VAL A 701 -18.16 1.71 -35.50
C VAL A 701 -18.55 1.12 -36.86
N LYS A 702 -18.09 1.73 -37.95
CA LYS A 702 -18.21 1.21 -39.32
C LYS A 702 -16.83 0.82 -39.83
N ASN A 703 -16.69 -0.35 -40.46
CA ASN A 703 -15.43 -0.89 -41.01
C ASN A 703 -14.32 -1.10 -39.94
N TYR A 704 -14.57 -1.93 -38.92
CA TYR A 704 -13.61 -2.20 -37.86
C TYR A 704 -12.43 -3.08 -38.33
N SER A 705 -11.20 -2.58 -38.21
CA SER A 705 -9.98 -3.39 -38.36
C SER A 705 -9.32 -3.59 -37.00
N GLN A 706 -9.32 -4.83 -36.50
CA GLN A 706 -8.67 -5.20 -35.23
C GLN A 706 -7.18 -4.83 -35.23
N ARG A 707 -6.51 -5.06 -36.35
CA ARG A 707 -5.09 -4.76 -36.50
C ARG A 707 -4.81 -3.26 -36.35
N GLU A 708 -5.51 -2.44 -37.14
CA GLU A 708 -5.29 -0.99 -37.12
C GLU A 708 -5.68 -0.41 -35.76
N HIS A 709 -6.67 -0.98 -35.09
CA HIS A 709 -7.02 -0.59 -33.74
C HIS A 709 -5.88 -0.88 -32.76
N ILE A 710 -5.33 -2.08 -32.73
CA ILE A 710 -4.18 -2.41 -31.87
C ILE A 710 -2.98 -1.51 -32.18
N ASP A 711 -2.66 -1.31 -33.46
CA ASP A 711 -1.57 -0.41 -33.89
C ASP A 711 -1.76 1.01 -33.35
N LEU A 712 -2.97 1.59 -33.47
CA LEU A 712 -3.27 2.92 -32.95
C LEU A 712 -3.16 2.98 -31.42
N LEU A 713 -3.61 1.94 -30.72
CA LEU A 713 -3.50 1.86 -29.26
C LEU A 713 -2.04 1.89 -28.82
N ILE A 714 -1.18 1.06 -29.42
CA ILE A 714 0.25 1.01 -29.09
C ILE A 714 0.94 2.34 -29.45
N GLN A 715 0.68 2.90 -30.63
CA GLN A 715 1.28 4.16 -31.05
C GLN A 715 0.89 5.33 -30.13
N SER A 716 -0.33 5.33 -29.60
CA SER A 716 -0.82 6.39 -28.72
C SER A 716 -0.02 6.50 -27.41
N VAL A 717 0.49 5.38 -26.91
CA VAL A 717 1.27 5.32 -25.65
C VAL A 717 2.77 5.24 -25.88
N ALA A 718 3.24 4.98 -27.10
CA ALA A 718 4.65 4.70 -27.39
C ALA A 718 5.63 5.72 -26.79
N ASN A 719 5.32 7.02 -26.92
CA ASN A 719 6.16 8.11 -26.40
C ASN A 719 5.65 8.70 -25.07
N HIS A 720 4.61 8.14 -24.46
CA HIS A 720 4.09 8.65 -23.19
C HIS A 720 4.99 8.21 -22.02
N PRO A 721 5.37 9.09 -21.09
CA PRO A 721 6.42 8.81 -20.10
C PRO A 721 6.08 7.68 -19.10
N TRP A 722 4.83 7.57 -18.64
CA TRP A 722 4.47 6.65 -17.54
C TRP A 722 3.19 5.83 -17.79
N LEU A 723 2.60 5.94 -18.99
CA LEU A 723 1.37 5.21 -19.35
C LEU A 723 1.65 4.20 -20.45
N ASP A 724 1.01 3.04 -20.34
CA ASP A 724 1.07 1.97 -21.33
C ASP A 724 -0.29 1.36 -21.65
N ILE A 725 -0.29 0.48 -22.65
CA ILE A 725 -1.44 -0.31 -23.08
C ILE A 725 -1.22 -1.75 -22.66
N TRP A 726 -2.23 -2.39 -22.06
CA TRP A 726 -2.18 -3.80 -21.70
C TRP A 726 -3.27 -4.55 -22.45
N LEU A 727 -2.88 -5.42 -23.38
CA LEU A 727 -3.79 -6.05 -24.35
C LEU A 727 -4.45 -7.34 -23.83
N TRP A 728 -4.24 -7.70 -22.57
CA TRP A 728 -4.79 -8.91 -21.95
C TRP A 728 -6.32 -8.96 -22.02
N GLU A 729 -6.97 -7.88 -21.53
CA GLU A 729 -8.37 -7.46 -21.79
C GLU A 729 -8.90 -8.02 -23.12
N TYR A 730 -8.19 -7.57 -24.14
CA TYR A 730 -8.61 -7.58 -25.52
C TYR A 730 -8.32 -8.90 -26.25
N LEU A 731 -7.24 -9.58 -25.90
CA LEU A 731 -6.72 -10.74 -26.64
C LEU A 731 -7.04 -12.08 -25.99
N GLU A 732 -6.92 -12.20 -24.66
CA GLU A 732 -6.91 -13.49 -23.97
C GLU A 732 -8.28 -13.92 -23.43
N ASN A 733 -9.28 -13.04 -23.50
CA ASN A 733 -10.63 -13.32 -23.02
C ASN A 733 -11.58 -13.57 -24.19
N LYS A 734 -12.39 -14.63 -24.10
CA LYS A 734 -13.40 -14.99 -25.11
C LYS A 734 -14.65 -14.12 -25.06
N GLU A 735 -14.97 -13.63 -23.87
CA GLU A 735 -16.16 -12.84 -23.58
C GLU A 735 -15.78 -11.60 -22.75
N PRO A 736 -16.63 -10.56 -22.73
CA PRO A 736 -16.43 -9.42 -21.83
C PRO A 736 -16.39 -9.87 -20.35
N ILE A 737 -15.39 -9.38 -19.61
CA ILE A 737 -15.21 -9.63 -18.17
C ILE A 737 -15.46 -8.36 -17.36
N ASN A 738 -15.54 -8.47 -16.02
CA ASN A 738 -15.67 -7.28 -15.19
C ASN A 738 -14.36 -6.47 -15.20
N PHE A 739 -14.47 -5.15 -15.11
CA PHE A 739 -13.27 -4.31 -14.95
C PHE A 739 -12.54 -4.60 -13.63
N THR A 740 -13.24 -5.14 -12.63
CA THR A 740 -12.69 -5.61 -11.35
C THR A 740 -11.84 -6.88 -11.51
N ASP A 741 -12.17 -7.75 -12.46
CA ASP A 741 -11.30 -8.89 -12.83
C ASP A 741 -9.98 -8.38 -13.42
N VAL A 742 -10.03 -7.32 -14.23
CA VAL A 742 -8.82 -6.65 -14.77
C VAL A 742 -7.99 -6.03 -13.64
N ILE A 743 -8.62 -5.45 -12.61
CA ILE A 743 -7.94 -4.93 -11.42
C ILE A 743 -7.21 -6.06 -10.69
N ILE A 744 -7.91 -7.15 -10.37
CA ILE A 744 -7.36 -8.29 -9.62
C ILE A 744 -6.20 -8.92 -10.39
N ARG A 745 -6.36 -9.13 -11.69
CA ARG A 745 -5.30 -9.65 -12.56
C ARG A 745 -4.08 -8.73 -12.59
N LEU A 746 -4.29 -7.41 -12.71
CA LEU A 746 -3.20 -6.45 -12.69
C LEU A 746 -2.48 -6.43 -11.32
N GLU A 747 -3.23 -6.46 -10.21
CA GLU A 747 -2.66 -6.59 -8.86
C GLU A 747 -1.77 -7.86 -8.76
N CYS A 748 -2.21 -8.99 -9.33
CA CYS A 748 -1.44 -10.23 -9.36
C CYS A 748 -0.18 -10.13 -10.24
N GLU A 749 -0.26 -9.51 -11.41
CA GLU A 749 0.91 -9.33 -12.28
C GLU A 749 1.92 -8.37 -11.66
N LEU A 750 1.47 -7.23 -11.11
CA LEU A 750 2.33 -6.32 -10.35
C LEU A 750 2.98 -7.05 -9.17
N ALA A 751 2.21 -7.91 -8.49
CA ALA A 751 2.71 -8.68 -7.35
C ALA A 751 3.90 -9.59 -7.71
N LYS A 752 3.89 -10.18 -8.91
CA LYS A 752 4.95 -11.07 -9.41
C LYS A 752 6.20 -10.32 -9.84
N HIS A 753 6.04 -9.17 -10.50
CA HIS A 753 7.16 -8.48 -11.16
C HIS A 753 7.85 -7.43 -10.27
N LEU A 754 7.14 -6.88 -9.29
CA LEU A 754 7.65 -5.82 -8.43
C LEU A 754 7.96 -6.36 -7.05
N LYS A 755 9.24 -6.66 -6.81
CA LYS A 755 9.76 -7.24 -5.58
C LYS A 755 9.79 -6.20 -4.44
N THR A 756 8.66 -6.02 -3.77
CA THR A 756 8.49 -5.10 -2.63
C THR A 756 7.64 -5.75 -1.54
N THR A 757 7.84 -5.33 -0.29
CA THR A 757 6.97 -5.70 0.84
C THR A 757 5.69 -4.88 0.90
N LEU A 758 5.63 -3.74 0.22
CA LEU A 758 4.43 -2.89 0.20
C LEU A 758 3.37 -3.42 -0.77
N PRO A 759 2.08 -3.28 -0.42
CA PRO A 759 1.01 -3.43 -1.38
C PRO A 759 1.12 -2.37 -2.47
N ILE A 760 0.85 -2.77 -3.71
CA ILE A 760 0.68 -1.91 -4.87
C ILE A 760 -0.81 -1.94 -5.19
N LYS A 761 -1.51 -0.89 -4.78
CA LYS A 761 -2.95 -0.78 -5.01
C LYS A 761 -3.22 -0.33 -6.44
N VAL A 762 -4.27 -0.87 -7.04
CA VAL A 762 -4.72 -0.40 -8.35
C VAL A 762 -5.85 0.61 -8.14
N ALA A 763 -5.66 1.81 -8.69
CA ALA A 763 -6.69 2.85 -8.72
C ALA A 763 -7.36 2.88 -10.09
N TYR A 764 -8.64 2.55 -10.11
CA TYR A 764 -9.42 2.48 -11.32
C TYR A 764 -10.00 3.85 -11.68
N VAL A 765 -9.64 4.34 -12.86
CA VAL A 765 -9.94 5.68 -13.34
C VAL A 765 -10.99 5.62 -14.45
N PHE A 766 -12.10 6.33 -14.24
CA PHE A 766 -13.22 6.35 -15.17
C PHE A 766 -13.86 7.73 -15.27
N GLY A 767 -14.58 7.96 -16.37
CA GLY A 767 -15.31 9.20 -16.61
C GLY A 767 -16.68 9.21 -15.95
N GLY A 768 -17.24 10.41 -15.77
CA GLY A 768 -18.57 10.62 -15.18
C GLY A 768 -19.71 9.94 -15.93
N ASP A 769 -19.50 9.58 -17.20
CA ASP A 769 -20.42 8.74 -17.98
C ASP A 769 -20.61 7.33 -17.37
N ASN A 770 -19.64 6.85 -16.60
CA ASN A 770 -19.71 5.59 -15.85
C ASN A 770 -19.64 5.81 -14.34
N VAL A 771 -20.15 6.94 -13.83
CA VAL A 771 -20.02 7.30 -12.40
C VAL A 771 -20.58 6.23 -11.44
N SER A 772 -21.56 5.43 -11.87
CA SER A 772 -22.08 4.31 -11.09
C SER A 772 -21.05 3.22 -10.79
N PHE A 773 -19.94 3.15 -11.54
CA PHE A 773 -18.84 2.22 -11.24
C PHE A 773 -18.21 2.50 -9.86
N SER A 774 -18.39 3.71 -9.31
CA SER A 774 -17.99 4.05 -7.94
C SER A 774 -18.57 3.10 -6.89
N TYR A 775 -19.74 2.49 -7.12
CA TYR A 775 -20.36 1.56 -6.16
C TYR A 775 -19.59 0.24 -6.00
N ALA A 776 -18.73 -0.13 -6.95
CA ALA A 776 -17.84 -1.29 -6.81
C ALA A 776 -16.74 -1.06 -5.74
N PHE A 777 -16.47 0.19 -5.38
CA PHE A 777 -15.35 0.57 -4.51
C PHE A 777 -15.79 0.93 -3.09
N LEU A 778 -16.96 0.47 -2.63
CA LEU A 778 -17.46 0.84 -1.29
C LEU A 778 -16.57 0.33 -0.15
N GLU A 779 -15.96 -0.85 -0.32
CA GLU A 779 -15.12 -1.48 0.72
C GLU A 779 -13.72 -1.87 0.25
N ARG A 780 -13.50 -2.02 -1.06
CA ARG A 780 -12.27 -2.56 -1.65
C ARG A 780 -11.77 -1.68 -2.79
N GLY A 781 -10.45 -1.57 -2.90
CA GLY A 781 -9.76 -0.89 -4.01
C GLY A 781 -9.96 0.63 -4.01
N ILE A 782 -9.42 1.28 -5.05
CA ILE A 782 -9.50 2.74 -5.21
C ILE A 782 -10.26 3.06 -6.49
N GLY A 783 -11.33 3.87 -6.38
CA GLY A 783 -12.11 4.32 -7.53
C GLY A 783 -11.94 5.83 -7.74
N ILE A 784 -11.63 6.26 -8.97
CA ILE A 784 -11.44 7.68 -9.29
C ILE A 784 -12.33 8.05 -10.47
N CYS A 785 -13.38 8.82 -10.18
CA CYS A 785 -14.33 9.31 -11.15
C CYS A 785 -14.09 10.79 -11.47
N LEU A 786 -13.87 11.10 -12.74
CA LEU A 786 -13.72 12.48 -13.20
C LEU A 786 -14.99 12.96 -13.89
N SER A 787 -15.45 14.15 -13.52
CA SER A 787 -16.60 14.78 -14.17
C SER A 787 -16.36 14.97 -15.67
N ARG A 788 -17.39 14.73 -16.48
CA ARG A 788 -17.36 14.86 -17.94
C ARG A 788 -18.57 15.63 -18.48
N PRO A 789 -18.40 16.39 -19.58
CA PRO A 789 -19.50 17.08 -20.25
C PRO A 789 -20.63 16.13 -20.63
N GLY A 790 -21.86 16.44 -20.22
CA GLY A 790 -23.08 15.67 -20.51
C GLY A 790 -23.45 14.62 -19.45
N ALA A 791 -22.62 14.41 -18.43
CA ALA A 791 -22.88 13.47 -17.33
C ALA A 791 -22.99 14.16 -15.96
N GLU A 792 -22.93 15.49 -15.89
CA GLU A 792 -22.82 16.27 -14.65
C GLU A 792 -23.97 16.01 -13.67
N LYS A 793 -25.20 15.83 -14.20
CA LYS A 793 -26.37 15.56 -13.36
C LYS A 793 -26.23 14.22 -12.62
N ILE A 794 -25.91 13.15 -13.35
CA ILE A 794 -25.73 11.82 -12.78
C ILE A 794 -24.48 11.79 -11.90
N PHE A 795 -23.41 12.46 -12.32
CA PHE A 795 -22.18 12.61 -11.54
C PHE A 795 -22.45 13.22 -10.16
N ASN A 796 -23.15 14.36 -10.12
CA ASN A 796 -23.50 15.01 -8.86
C ASN A 796 -24.51 14.19 -8.04
N GLN A 797 -25.42 13.45 -8.68
CA GLN A 797 -26.34 12.56 -7.98
C GLN A 797 -25.59 11.43 -7.26
N VAL A 798 -24.71 10.72 -7.97
CA VAL A 798 -23.95 9.58 -7.42
C VAL A 798 -22.91 10.05 -6.42
N ARG A 799 -22.18 11.15 -6.69
CA ARG A 799 -21.21 11.73 -5.73
C ARG A 799 -21.84 12.04 -4.37
N ASN A 800 -23.10 12.48 -4.37
CA ASN A 800 -23.83 12.85 -3.16
C ASN A 800 -24.62 11.68 -2.56
N ASP A 801 -24.49 10.46 -3.09
CA ASP A 801 -25.14 9.28 -2.51
C ASP A 801 -24.61 9.02 -1.09
N PRO A 802 -25.48 8.83 -0.09
CA PRO A 802 -25.08 8.53 1.28
C PRO A 802 -24.16 7.30 1.43
N LEU A 803 -24.16 6.36 0.48
CA LEU A 803 -23.29 5.18 0.51
C LEU A 803 -21.80 5.52 0.41
N PHE A 804 -21.43 6.68 -0.18
CA PHE A 804 -20.04 7.11 -0.31
C PHE A 804 -19.55 8.00 0.84
N LEU A 805 -20.42 8.31 1.80
CA LEU A 805 -20.07 9.19 2.92
C LEU A 805 -18.99 8.55 3.79
N GLY A 806 -17.94 9.32 4.13
CA GLY A 806 -16.79 8.85 4.91
C GLY A 806 -15.85 7.85 4.25
N LYS A 807 -16.12 7.42 3.01
CA LYS A 807 -15.21 6.54 2.26
C LYS A 807 -14.01 7.37 1.82
N ASN A 808 -12.78 6.93 2.07
CA ASN A 808 -11.53 7.65 1.72
C ASN A 808 -10.85 7.10 0.46
N ASN A 809 -11.38 6.02 -0.10
CA ASN A 809 -10.81 5.27 -1.23
C ASN A 809 -11.50 5.56 -2.58
N ILE A 810 -12.57 6.34 -2.58
CA ILE A 810 -13.28 6.78 -3.80
C ILE A 810 -12.90 8.24 -4.06
N TYR A 811 -12.82 8.73 -5.28
CA TYR A 811 -12.45 10.12 -5.58
C TYR A 811 -13.38 10.66 -6.65
N PHE A 812 -14.03 11.80 -6.37
CA PHE A 812 -14.89 12.49 -7.32
C PHE A 812 -14.25 13.84 -7.67
N LEU A 813 -13.63 13.93 -8.84
CA LEU A 813 -12.86 15.11 -9.24
C LEU A 813 -13.70 16.04 -10.11
N ASN A 814 -14.02 17.22 -9.56
CA ASN A 814 -14.76 18.30 -10.22
C ASN A 814 -13.77 19.35 -10.73
N GLU A 815 -13.00 19.03 -11.78
CA GLU A 815 -12.15 20.01 -12.43
C GLU A 815 -12.48 20.04 -13.92
N GLY A 816 -12.91 21.22 -14.40
CA GLY A 816 -13.43 21.41 -15.75
C GLY A 816 -12.49 20.81 -16.79
N THR A 817 -13.00 19.81 -17.54
CA THR A 817 -12.26 19.22 -18.65
C THR A 817 -12.84 19.70 -19.98
N LEU A 818 -11.92 19.99 -20.91
CA LEU A 818 -12.15 20.42 -22.28
C LEU A 818 -13.19 19.55 -23.00
N ALA A 819 -13.98 20.19 -23.87
CA ALA A 819 -15.03 19.60 -24.69
C ALA A 819 -14.51 18.59 -25.74
N PHE A 820 -14.12 17.39 -25.32
CA PHE A 820 -13.80 16.29 -26.22
C PHE A 820 -14.63 15.06 -25.89
N ALA A 821 -15.87 15.01 -26.38
CA ALA A 821 -16.65 13.78 -26.36
C ALA A 821 -15.96 12.75 -27.29
N SER A 822 -15.63 11.57 -26.77
CA SER A 822 -15.03 10.49 -27.58
C SER A 822 -15.88 10.16 -28.80
N GLU A 823 -17.21 10.35 -28.72
CA GLU A 823 -18.14 10.20 -29.84
C GLU A 823 -17.84 11.16 -31.02
N ALA A 824 -17.52 12.42 -30.74
CA ALA A 824 -17.22 13.42 -31.77
C ALA A 824 -15.88 13.11 -32.48
N ILE A 825 -14.93 12.51 -31.77
CA ILE A 825 -13.65 12.05 -32.33
C ILE A 825 -13.86 10.78 -33.18
N ARG A 826 -14.69 9.84 -32.70
CA ARG A 826 -15.03 8.58 -33.41
C ARG A 826 -15.63 8.82 -34.79
N LYS A 827 -16.47 9.84 -34.95
CA LYS A 827 -17.08 10.20 -36.24
C LYS A 827 -16.08 10.66 -37.31
N LYS A 828 -14.84 11.00 -36.94
CA LYS A 828 -13.79 11.50 -37.85
C LYS A 828 -12.78 10.45 -38.30
N ASN A 829 -12.76 9.27 -37.68
CA ASN A 829 -11.78 8.23 -37.98
C ASN A 829 -12.43 7.05 -38.71
N THR A 830 -12.02 6.84 -39.96
CA THR A 830 -12.31 5.62 -40.73
C THR A 830 -11.06 4.77 -40.80
N PHE A 831 -11.17 3.51 -40.40
CA PHE A 831 -10.17 2.49 -40.72
C PHE A 831 -10.27 2.16 -42.21
N SER A 832 -9.11 1.99 -42.84
CA SER A 832 -9.00 1.65 -44.27
C SER A 832 -8.40 0.25 -44.36
N GLU A 833 -9.00 -0.65 -45.12
CA GLU A 833 -8.33 -1.94 -45.37
C GLU A 833 -6.99 -1.68 -46.07
N LYS A 834 -5.89 -1.88 -45.35
CA LYS A 834 -4.57 -1.90 -45.98
C LYS A 834 -4.50 -3.06 -46.97
N ASN A 835 -3.75 -2.80 -48.03
CA ASN A 835 -3.35 -3.75 -49.05
C ASN A 835 -2.83 -5.07 -48.43
N ARG A 836 -3.50 -6.18 -48.76
CA ARG A 836 -3.26 -7.53 -48.21
C ARG A 836 -2.00 -8.16 -48.84
N CYS A 837 -1.22 -8.92 -48.06
CA CYS A 837 -0.03 -9.62 -48.55
C CYS A 837 -0.42 -10.61 -49.65
N LYS A 838 0.20 -10.50 -50.83
CA LYS A 838 -0.05 -11.40 -51.97
C LYS A 838 1.07 -12.43 -52.16
N ILE A 839 2.32 -12.03 -51.89
CA ILE A 839 3.50 -12.88 -52.08
C ILE A 839 4.31 -12.87 -50.79
N LEU A 840 4.51 -14.03 -50.17
CA LEU A 840 5.33 -14.19 -48.98
C LEU A 840 6.61 -14.96 -49.34
N HIS A 841 7.77 -14.30 -49.17
CA HIS A 841 9.08 -14.90 -49.32
C HIS A 841 9.53 -15.52 -47.98
N LEU A 842 9.57 -16.84 -47.92
CA LEU A 842 10.03 -17.58 -46.74
C LEU A 842 11.49 -17.99 -46.94
N ARG A 843 12.39 -17.44 -46.12
CA ARG A 843 13.79 -17.86 -46.08
C ARG A 843 13.95 -19.13 -45.26
N GLU A 844 14.56 -20.15 -45.85
CA GLU A 844 15.01 -21.33 -45.12
C GLU A 844 16.50 -21.23 -44.80
N ASP A 845 16.81 -20.75 -43.59
CA ASP A 845 18.17 -20.48 -43.18
C ASP A 845 18.79 -21.64 -42.38
N GLU A 846 20.02 -22.01 -42.72
CA GLU A 846 20.72 -23.15 -42.11
C GLU A 846 21.49 -22.80 -40.84
N LEU A 847 21.62 -21.51 -40.47
CA LEU A 847 22.33 -21.12 -39.25
C LEU A 847 21.63 -21.52 -37.95
N PHE A 848 20.36 -21.95 -38.03
CA PHE A 848 19.51 -22.21 -36.87
C PHE A 848 20.12 -23.24 -35.89
N TYR A 849 20.87 -24.22 -36.43
CA TYR A 849 21.40 -25.36 -35.68
C TYR A 849 22.81 -25.16 -35.13
N GLN A 850 23.45 -24.00 -35.36
CA GLN A 850 24.89 -23.82 -35.11
C GLN A 850 25.34 -24.23 -33.69
N LEU A 851 24.54 -23.89 -32.67
CA LEU A 851 24.82 -24.26 -31.27
C LEU A 851 24.42 -25.71 -30.92
N TRP A 852 23.57 -26.34 -31.73
CA TRP A 852 23.06 -27.69 -31.50
C TRP A 852 23.85 -28.77 -32.23
N SER A 853 24.52 -28.42 -33.34
CA SER A 853 25.31 -29.36 -34.14
C SER A 853 26.50 -29.97 -33.41
N GLU A 854 26.98 -29.33 -32.34
CA GLU A 854 28.02 -29.91 -31.47
C GLU A 854 27.50 -31.10 -30.65
N LYS A 855 26.19 -31.15 -30.39
CA LYS A 855 25.54 -32.14 -29.52
C LYS A 855 24.67 -33.13 -30.29
N LYS A 856 24.24 -32.77 -31.50
CA LYS A 856 23.25 -33.53 -32.27
C LYS A 856 23.69 -33.71 -33.72
N PRO A 857 23.43 -34.88 -34.32
CA PRO A 857 23.73 -35.12 -35.73
C PRO A 857 23.03 -34.10 -36.62
N LEU A 858 23.80 -33.49 -37.52
CA LEU A 858 23.30 -32.48 -38.46
C LEU A 858 22.15 -32.99 -39.32
N GLU A 859 22.21 -34.26 -39.77
CA GLU A 859 21.17 -34.89 -40.58
C GLU A 859 19.81 -34.91 -39.87
N GLU A 860 19.79 -35.20 -38.57
CA GLU A 860 18.56 -35.22 -37.77
C GLU A 860 18.00 -33.80 -37.56
N LEU A 861 18.87 -32.81 -37.32
CA LEU A 861 18.48 -31.40 -37.21
C LEU A 861 17.86 -30.89 -38.53
N ILE A 862 18.46 -31.19 -39.67
CA ILE A 862 17.95 -30.82 -41.00
C ILE A 862 16.61 -31.51 -41.28
N LYS A 863 16.48 -32.80 -40.94
CA LYS A 863 15.23 -33.56 -41.08
C LYS A 863 14.09 -32.92 -40.27
N LYS A 864 14.36 -32.56 -39.01
CA LYS A 864 13.40 -31.85 -38.14
C LYS A 864 13.05 -30.46 -38.68
N LYS A 865 14.01 -29.71 -39.23
CA LYS A 865 13.75 -28.43 -39.91
C LYS A 865 12.84 -28.58 -41.12
N ASN A 866 13.09 -29.58 -41.97
CA ASN A 866 12.27 -29.83 -43.16
C ASN A 866 10.83 -30.23 -42.78
N GLN A 867 10.67 -31.00 -41.70
CA GLN A 867 9.35 -31.31 -41.13
C GLN A 867 8.64 -30.04 -40.66
N PHE A 868 9.32 -29.22 -39.84
CA PHE A 868 8.78 -27.95 -39.35
C PHE A 868 8.40 -27.00 -40.50
N LEU A 869 9.25 -26.87 -41.52
CA LEU A 869 9.00 -26.06 -42.71
C LEU A 869 7.72 -26.51 -43.44
N GLY A 870 7.53 -27.82 -43.62
CA GLY A 870 6.32 -28.36 -44.25
C GLY A 870 5.05 -28.01 -43.47
N GLN A 871 5.08 -28.18 -42.15
CA GLN A 871 3.98 -27.82 -41.24
C GLN A 871 3.71 -26.30 -41.25
N PHE A 872 4.78 -25.50 -41.22
CA PHE A 872 4.71 -24.04 -41.21
C PHE A 872 4.11 -23.48 -42.51
N VAL A 873 4.55 -23.99 -43.67
CA VAL A 873 3.99 -23.62 -44.98
C VAL A 873 2.51 -23.99 -45.06
N HIS A 874 2.11 -25.13 -44.51
CA HIS A 874 0.70 -25.53 -44.46
C HIS A 874 -0.13 -24.53 -43.64
N VAL A 875 0.32 -24.19 -42.43
CA VAL A 875 -0.39 -23.23 -41.55
C VAL A 875 -0.43 -21.83 -42.15
N LEU A 876 0.64 -21.35 -42.79
CA LEU A 876 0.61 -20.07 -43.51
C LEU A 876 -0.42 -20.09 -44.64
N LYS A 877 -0.44 -21.14 -45.47
CA LYS A 877 -1.45 -21.25 -46.53
C LYS A 877 -2.86 -21.25 -45.97
N THR A 878 -3.16 -22.07 -44.96
CA THR A 878 -4.52 -22.15 -44.39
C THR A 878 -4.94 -20.86 -43.70
N THR A 879 -4.01 -20.14 -43.09
CA THR A 879 -4.29 -18.88 -42.39
C THR A 879 -4.54 -17.73 -43.38
N TYR A 880 -3.66 -17.54 -44.37
CA TYR A 880 -3.76 -16.43 -45.33
C TYR A 880 -4.81 -16.65 -46.43
N SER A 881 -5.11 -17.91 -46.78
CA SER A 881 -6.14 -18.21 -47.79
C SER A 881 -7.55 -17.88 -47.30
N ARG A 882 -7.76 -17.73 -45.98
CA ARG A 882 -9.04 -17.20 -45.43
C ARG A 882 -9.28 -15.75 -45.82
N ASP A 883 -8.21 -15.02 -46.13
CA ASP A 883 -8.22 -13.57 -46.31
C ASP A 883 -8.00 -13.15 -47.78
N THR A 884 -7.28 -13.95 -48.58
CA THR A 884 -7.13 -13.72 -50.04
C THR A 884 -7.00 -15.01 -50.86
N ASN A 885 -7.66 -15.06 -52.03
CA ASN A 885 -7.53 -16.19 -52.98
C ASN A 885 -6.26 -16.12 -53.87
N GLU A 886 -5.48 -15.03 -53.80
CA GLU A 886 -4.28 -14.78 -54.63
C GLU A 886 -2.95 -14.96 -53.86
N PHE A 887 -2.97 -15.55 -52.65
CA PHE A 887 -1.79 -15.69 -51.81
C PHE A 887 -0.82 -16.78 -52.30
N SER A 888 0.46 -16.45 -52.44
CA SER A 888 1.53 -17.40 -52.79
C SER A 888 2.73 -17.31 -51.85
N ILE A 889 3.38 -18.47 -51.62
CA ILE A 889 4.60 -18.56 -50.81
C ILE A 889 5.77 -18.95 -51.72
N GLN A 890 6.84 -18.16 -51.69
CA GLN A 890 8.09 -18.42 -52.39
C GLN A 890 9.18 -18.75 -51.38
N ILE A 891 9.68 -19.99 -51.39
CA ILE A 891 10.76 -20.41 -50.51
C ILE A 891 12.09 -20.03 -51.16
N LYS A 892 12.97 -19.38 -50.40
CA LYS A 892 14.32 -18.98 -50.83
C LYS A 892 15.36 -19.57 -49.90
N SER A 893 16.44 -20.11 -50.46
CA SER A 893 17.62 -20.55 -49.71
C SER A 893 18.60 -19.38 -49.51
N SER A 894 19.09 -19.17 -48.28
CA SER A 894 20.10 -18.14 -47.99
C SER A 894 21.41 -18.36 -48.76
N GLN A 895 21.80 -19.60 -49.01
CA GLN A 895 23.02 -19.91 -49.77
C GLN A 895 22.90 -19.48 -51.23
N GLN A 896 21.74 -19.72 -51.85
CA GLN A 896 21.46 -19.28 -53.22
C GLN A 896 21.46 -17.75 -53.30
N GLN A 897 20.85 -17.09 -52.32
CA GLN A 897 20.80 -15.64 -52.24
C GLN A 897 22.19 -15.02 -52.04
N ALA A 898 23.04 -15.61 -51.19
CA ALA A 898 24.43 -15.18 -51.01
C ALA A 898 25.25 -15.30 -52.31
N LEU A 899 25.04 -16.38 -53.08
CA LEU A 899 25.67 -16.57 -54.40
C LEU A 899 25.21 -15.51 -55.41
N GLU A 900 23.92 -15.16 -55.42
CA GLU A 900 23.36 -14.11 -56.28
C GLU A 900 23.94 -12.73 -55.94
N ILE A 901 23.99 -12.36 -54.67
CA ILE A 901 24.57 -11.08 -54.21
C ILE A 901 26.05 -11.00 -54.59
N LYS A 902 26.82 -12.06 -54.30
CA LYS A 902 28.25 -12.11 -54.61
C LYS A 902 28.53 -12.00 -56.11
N LYS A 903 27.67 -12.59 -56.95
CA LYS A 903 27.77 -12.48 -58.41
C LYS A 903 27.43 -11.07 -58.90
N LEU A 904 26.49 -10.38 -58.25
CA LEU A 904 26.01 -9.06 -58.62
C LEU A 904 26.93 -7.93 -58.15
N LEU A 905 27.63 -8.13 -57.04
CA LEU A 905 28.54 -7.16 -56.41
C LEU A 905 30.02 -7.58 -56.49
N SER A 906 30.40 -8.39 -57.48
CA SER A 906 31.72 -9.04 -57.57
C SER A 906 32.94 -8.11 -57.47
N ASP A 907 32.76 -6.83 -57.80
CA ASP A 907 33.84 -5.84 -57.89
C ASP A 907 33.86 -4.85 -56.71
N LYS A 908 33.02 -5.05 -55.68
CA LYS A 908 32.82 -4.13 -54.55
C LYS A 908 33.18 -4.78 -53.22
N MET A 909 33.67 -3.98 -52.25
CA MET A 909 33.85 -4.44 -50.87
C MET A 909 32.52 -4.44 -50.12
N ILE A 910 32.08 -5.61 -49.67
CA ILE A 910 30.76 -5.76 -49.06
C ILE A 910 30.87 -5.66 -47.54
N LEU A 911 30.03 -4.81 -46.96
CA LEU A 911 29.76 -4.79 -45.53
C LEU A 911 28.34 -5.30 -45.29
N SER A 912 28.22 -6.56 -44.90
CA SER A 912 26.93 -7.21 -44.68
C SER A 912 26.39 -6.90 -43.28
N LEU A 913 25.11 -6.52 -43.23
CA LEU A 913 24.34 -6.39 -41.99
C LEU A 913 23.57 -7.68 -41.67
N ASP A 914 23.37 -8.57 -42.65
CA ASP A 914 22.65 -9.84 -42.49
C ASP A 914 23.57 -10.89 -41.81
N PRO A 915 23.15 -11.49 -40.67
CA PRO A 915 23.91 -12.58 -40.03
C PRO A 915 24.08 -13.82 -40.92
N CYS A 916 23.20 -14.06 -41.89
CA CYS A 916 23.23 -15.23 -42.77
C CYS A 916 24.18 -15.09 -43.94
N TYR A 917 24.61 -13.86 -44.24
CA TYR A 917 25.54 -13.60 -45.32
C TYR A 917 26.89 -13.17 -44.76
N ILE A 918 27.81 -14.13 -44.68
CA ILE A 918 29.21 -13.88 -44.34
C ILE A 918 29.88 -13.26 -45.58
N ALA A 919 30.09 -11.95 -45.53
CA ALA A 919 30.78 -11.18 -46.56
C ALA A 919 32.26 -10.99 -46.19
N GLU A 920 33.00 -10.16 -46.93
CA GLU A 920 34.36 -9.76 -46.57
C GLU A 920 34.39 -9.08 -45.19
N PHE A 921 33.35 -8.31 -44.88
CA PHE A 921 33.14 -7.70 -43.57
C PHE A 921 31.67 -7.81 -43.17
N ASN A 922 31.42 -8.03 -41.89
CA ASN A 922 30.09 -8.06 -41.30
C ASN A 922 30.01 -7.03 -40.17
N LEU A 923 28.89 -6.32 -40.10
CA LEU A 923 28.57 -5.44 -38.98
C LEU A 923 27.30 -5.95 -38.30
N GLY A 924 27.49 -6.54 -37.12
CA GLY A 924 26.43 -7.02 -36.25
C GLY A 924 25.69 -5.87 -35.58
N VAL A 925 24.68 -5.34 -36.28
CA VAL A 925 23.70 -4.38 -35.75
C VAL A 925 22.35 -5.07 -35.62
N SER A 926 21.64 -4.76 -34.53
CA SER A 926 20.26 -5.17 -34.33
C SER A 926 19.41 -3.96 -33.95
N ARG A 927 18.16 -3.93 -34.45
CA ARG A 927 17.11 -3.12 -33.83
C ARG A 927 16.65 -3.86 -32.59
N TYR A 928 16.51 -3.15 -31.47
CA TYR A 928 15.92 -3.73 -30.27
C TYR A 928 14.62 -3.01 -29.91
N PHE A 929 13.69 -3.81 -29.41
CA PHE A 929 12.31 -3.43 -29.15
C PHE A 929 11.98 -3.60 -27.68
N ARG A 930 10.80 -3.14 -27.29
CA ARG A 930 10.33 -3.23 -25.93
C ARG A 930 9.69 -4.60 -25.66
N PHE A 931 10.07 -5.27 -24.58
CA PHE A 931 9.37 -6.49 -24.14
C PHE A 931 7.92 -6.19 -23.75
N GLY A 932 6.99 -7.07 -24.13
CA GLY A 932 5.53 -6.94 -23.92
C GLY A 932 4.79 -6.06 -24.95
N LEU A 933 5.50 -5.14 -25.61
CA LEU A 933 5.00 -4.32 -26.72
C LEU A 933 6.08 -4.18 -27.82
N PRO A 934 6.43 -5.30 -28.48
CA PRO A 934 7.56 -5.38 -29.41
C PRO A 934 7.42 -4.53 -30.68
N GLU A 935 6.27 -3.87 -30.88
CA GLU A 935 6.04 -2.91 -31.95
C GLU A 935 6.72 -1.56 -31.64
N ILE A 936 7.02 -1.29 -30.36
CA ILE A 936 7.75 -0.10 -29.92
C ILE A 936 9.26 -0.35 -30.06
N LYS A 937 9.85 0.25 -31.09
CA LYS A 937 11.31 0.25 -31.29
C LYS A 937 11.97 1.23 -30.32
N LEU A 938 12.90 0.73 -29.51
CA LEU A 938 13.66 1.56 -28.57
C LEU A 938 14.92 2.17 -29.20
N GLY A 939 15.56 1.46 -30.12
CA GLY A 939 16.77 1.95 -30.77
C GLY A 939 17.51 0.91 -31.59
N PHE A 940 18.81 1.12 -31.72
CA PHE A 940 19.76 0.22 -32.36
C PHE A 940 20.86 -0.13 -31.36
N SER A 941 21.30 -1.38 -31.37
CA SER A 941 22.39 -1.88 -30.55
C SER A 941 23.33 -2.74 -31.39
N ALA A 942 24.49 -3.07 -30.81
CA ALA A 942 25.22 -4.25 -31.28
C ALA A 942 24.29 -5.46 -31.24
N ARG A 943 24.50 -6.36 -32.19
CA ARG A 943 23.90 -7.68 -32.16
C ARG A 943 24.31 -8.38 -30.86
N PRO A 944 23.38 -8.99 -30.10
CA PRO A 944 23.66 -9.48 -28.74
C PRO A 944 24.81 -10.50 -28.63
N GLU A 945 25.08 -11.23 -29.70
CA GLU A 945 26.12 -12.25 -29.79
C GLU A 945 27.50 -11.66 -30.18
N GLU A 946 27.54 -10.39 -30.59
CA GLU A 946 28.72 -9.71 -31.13
C GLU A 946 29.32 -8.71 -30.12
N GLY A 947 30.55 -8.25 -30.37
CA GLY A 947 31.15 -7.17 -29.59
C GLY A 947 30.37 -5.85 -29.70
N THR A 948 30.68 -4.87 -28.85
CA THR A 948 30.07 -3.54 -28.94
C THR A 948 30.26 -2.93 -30.34
N LEU A 949 29.34 -2.05 -30.78
CA LEU A 949 29.49 -1.41 -32.10
C LEU A 949 30.82 -0.68 -32.24
N ALA A 950 31.31 -0.04 -31.18
CA ALA A 950 32.63 0.59 -31.17
C ALA A 950 33.77 -0.41 -31.43
N GLN A 951 33.71 -1.60 -30.83
CA GLN A 951 34.69 -2.66 -31.07
C GLN A 951 34.61 -3.18 -32.51
N GLN A 952 33.40 -3.46 -33.02
CA GLN A 952 33.21 -3.93 -34.39
C GLN A 952 33.74 -2.92 -35.41
N LEU A 953 33.46 -1.63 -35.21
CA LEU A 953 33.93 -0.55 -36.08
C LEU A 953 35.46 -0.43 -36.09
N LEU A 954 36.14 -0.71 -34.98
CA LEU A 954 37.60 -0.64 -34.87
C LEU A 954 38.31 -1.69 -35.74
N TYR A 955 37.64 -2.81 -36.05
CA TYR A 955 38.16 -3.87 -36.92
C TYR A 955 37.86 -3.66 -38.41
N LEU A 956 37.06 -2.66 -38.77
CA LEU A 956 36.78 -2.35 -40.17
C LEU A 956 37.95 -1.57 -40.79
N PRO A 957 38.50 -1.99 -41.93
CA PRO A 957 39.44 -1.18 -42.71
C PRO A 957 38.85 0.17 -43.16
N LYS A 958 39.70 1.19 -43.19
CA LYS A 958 39.33 2.53 -43.67
C LYS A 958 39.27 2.55 -45.20
N GLN A 959 38.15 2.08 -45.76
CA GLN A 959 37.92 1.99 -47.19
C GLN A 959 36.43 2.19 -47.54
N PRO A 960 36.08 2.31 -48.83
CA PRO A 960 34.69 2.35 -49.25
C PRO A 960 34.01 0.98 -49.15
N TYR A 961 32.73 0.98 -48.76
CA TYR A 961 31.90 -0.23 -48.62
C TYR A 961 30.58 -0.11 -49.38
N CYS A 962 30.12 -1.24 -49.91
CA CYS A 962 28.75 -1.48 -50.34
C CYS A 962 27.99 -2.16 -49.20
N LEU A 963 26.96 -1.51 -48.65
CA LEU A 963 26.14 -2.09 -47.59
C LEU A 963 25.15 -3.10 -48.17
N VAL A 964 25.09 -4.29 -47.58
CA VAL A 964 24.06 -5.30 -47.91
C VAL A 964 23.21 -5.54 -46.68
N ASP A 965 21.89 -5.41 -46.85
CA ASP A 965 20.89 -5.71 -45.82
C ASP A 965 19.81 -6.61 -46.44
N ASP A 966 19.20 -7.49 -45.65
CA ASP A 966 18.10 -8.33 -46.10
C ASP A 966 16.74 -7.64 -45.96
N ASP A 967 16.70 -6.55 -45.20
CA ASP A 967 15.49 -5.91 -44.75
C ASP A 967 15.05 -4.75 -45.66
N CYS A 968 13.91 -4.92 -46.36
CA CYS A 968 13.31 -3.90 -47.21
C CYS A 968 12.42 -2.90 -46.45
N PHE A 969 12.16 -3.10 -45.16
CA PHE A 969 10.92 -2.55 -44.58
C PHE A 969 10.95 -1.07 -44.19
N THR A 970 12.12 -0.42 -43.99
CA THR A 970 12.14 1.02 -43.63
C THR A 970 13.39 1.84 -44.01
N GLY A 971 14.51 1.23 -44.44
CA GLY A 971 15.80 1.93 -44.65
C GLY A 971 16.46 2.49 -43.37
N LYS A 972 15.81 2.42 -42.21
CA LYS A 972 16.27 3.03 -40.94
C LYS A 972 17.55 2.40 -40.40
N THR A 973 17.75 1.10 -40.58
CA THR A 973 18.99 0.41 -40.16
C THR A 973 20.17 0.91 -40.97
N ILE A 974 20.02 0.97 -42.29
CA ILE A 974 21.01 1.53 -43.21
C ILE A 974 21.34 2.99 -42.86
N GLU A 975 20.33 3.82 -42.57
CA GLU A 975 20.57 5.21 -42.14
C GLU A 975 21.34 5.31 -40.83
N PHE A 976 21.03 4.45 -39.84
CA PHE A 976 21.76 4.41 -38.57
C PHE A 976 23.21 3.96 -38.79
N VAL A 977 23.43 2.91 -39.59
CA VAL A 977 24.77 2.40 -39.93
C VAL A 977 25.59 3.47 -40.65
N LYS A 978 24.99 4.18 -41.61
CA LYS A 978 25.64 5.33 -42.26
C LYS A 978 26.08 6.37 -41.23
N LYS A 979 25.24 6.73 -40.27
CA LYS A 979 25.57 7.70 -39.20
C LYS A 979 26.77 7.28 -38.36
N ILE A 980 26.88 6.00 -37.97
CA ILE A 980 27.97 5.53 -37.10
C ILE A 980 29.30 5.29 -37.84
N LEU A 981 29.28 5.13 -39.17
CA LEU A 981 30.49 4.95 -39.99
C LEU A 981 31.24 6.27 -40.31
N HIS A 982 30.64 7.44 -40.01
CA HIS A 982 31.16 8.74 -40.46
C HIS A 982 32.42 9.22 -39.71
N LYS A 983 33.57 8.95 -40.34
CA LYS A 983 34.67 9.90 -40.72
C LYS A 983 35.79 9.18 -41.50
N GLU A 984 35.85 7.85 -41.44
CA GLU A 984 36.95 7.06 -42.02
C GLU A 984 36.50 5.85 -42.87
N HIS A 985 35.19 5.54 -42.92
CA HIS A 985 34.59 4.48 -43.75
C HIS A 985 33.50 5.07 -44.65
N ILE A 986 33.70 5.09 -45.97
CA ILE A 986 32.75 5.70 -46.94
C ILE A 986 31.75 4.63 -47.37
N VAL A 987 30.45 4.92 -47.37
CA VAL A 987 29.43 4.02 -47.95
C VAL A 987 29.10 4.51 -49.36
N GLU A 988 29.49 3.75 -50.39
CA GLU A 988 29.30 4.14 -51.80
C GLU A 988 27.88 3.83 -52.29
N GLU A 989 27.39 2.62 -51.98
CA GLU A 989 26.10 2.11 -52.44
C GLU A 989 25.44 1.20 -51.37
N PHE A 990 24.14 0.94 -51.50
CA PHE A 990 23.43 -0.04 -50.67
C PHE A 990 22.57 -0.96 -51.54
N TYR A 991 22.50 -2.24 -51.16
CA TYR A 991 21.75 -3.28 -51.86
C TYR A 991 20.83 -4.02 -50.89
N VAL A 992 19.58 -4.29 -51.32
CA VAL A 992 18.60 -5.07 -50.56
C VAL A 992 18.45 -6.44 -51.21
N SER A 993 18.82 -7.47 -50.46
CA SER A 993 19.05 -8.85 -50.90
C SER A 993 17.90 -9.55 -51.66
N THR A 994 16.65 -9.08 -51.52
CA THR A 994 15.44 -9.84 -51.91
C THR A 994 14.64 -9.27 -53.07
N THR A 995 14.90 -8.04 -53.52
CA THR A 995 14.11 -7.37 -54.58
C THR A 995 15.01 -6.79 -55.69
N GLY A 996 15.39 -7.64 -56.64
CA GLY A 996 15.71 -7.13 -57.98
C GLY A 996 14.46 -6.47 -58.56
N GLN A 997 14.40 -5.13 -58.59
CA GLN A 997 13.39 -4.33 -59.28
C GLN A 997 11.92 -4.81 -59.15
N ALA A 998 11.30 -4.72 -57.97
CA ALA A 998 9.83 -4.84 -57.86
C ALA A 998 9.29 -3.74 -56.92
N LYS A 999 8.98 -2.58 -57.49
CA LYS A 999 8.43 -1.42 -56.76
C LYS A 999 6.90 -1.44 -56.61
N ASN A 1000 6.19 -2.48 -57.04
CA ASN A 1000 4.73 -2.42 -57.23
C ASN A 1000 3.87 -3.61 -56.71
N GLU A 1001 4.42 -4.61 -56.01
CA GLU A 1001 3.60 -5.72 -55.45
C GLU A 1001 3.75 -5.84 -53.92
N ILE A 1002 2.66 -6.18 -53.24
CA ILE A 1002 2.59 -6.29 -51.77
C ILE A 1002 3.24 -7.62 -51.35
N SER A 1003 4.56 -7.62 -51.20
CA SER A 1003 5.36 -8.79 -50.82
C SER A 1003 5.95 -8.69 -49.41
N GLU A 1004 6.00 -9.79 -48.68
CA GLU A 1004 6.62 -9.88 -47.34
C GLU A 1004 7.77 -10.87 -47.30
N ILE A 1005 8.68 -10.72 -46.33
CA ILE A 1005 9.80 -11.63 -46.12
C ILE A 1005 9.77 -12.10 -44.67
N ILE A 1006 9.87 -13.41 -44.45
CA ILE A 1006 10.00 -14.01 -43.13
C ILE A 1006 11.16 -15.00 -43.10
N ASP A 1007 11.84 -15.10 -41.96
CA ASP A 1007 12.88 -16.11 -41.70
C ASP A 1007 12.29 -17.23 -40.85
N LEU A 1008 12.45 -18.49 -41.28
CA LEU A 1008 11.99 -19.66 -40.54
C LEU A 1008 12.58 -19.72 -39.12
N ARG A 1009 13.80 -19.23 -38.91
CA ARG A 1009 14.49 -19.24 -37.60
C ARG A 1009 13.78 -18.42 -36.54
N ASP A 1010 13.15 -17.32 -36.93
CA ASP A 1010 12.40 -16.46 -36.01
C ASP A 1010 11.22 -17.21 -35.33
N PHE A 1011 10.83 -18.36 -35.89
CA PHE A 1011 9.76 -19.23 -35.37
C PHE A 1011 10.27 -20.50 -34.68
N ILE A 1012 11.55 -20.84 -34.82
CA ILE A 1012 12.15 -21.98 -34.13
C ILE A 1012 12.76 -21.48 -32.82
N VAL A 1013 12.17 -21.92 -31.72
CA VAL A 1013 12.50 -21.49 -30.35
C VAL A 1013 13.96 -21.85 -30.01
N GLY A 1014 14.72 -20.87 -29.52
CA GLY A 1014 16.12 -21.06 -29.13
C GLY A 1014 17.10 -21.19 -30.30
N SER A 1015 16.65 -20.98 -31.55
CA SER A 1015 17.53 -21.02 -32.72
C SER A 1015 18.57 -19.89 -32.71
N TYR A 1016 19.76 -20.19 -33.24
CA TYR A 1016 20.85 -19.22 -33.26
C TYR A 1016 20.54 -18.02 -34.18
N TYR A 1017 20.70 -16.81 -33.65
CA TYR A 1017 20.32 -15.54 -34.30
C TYR A 1017 18.83 -15.34 -34.58
N GLY A 1018 17.98 -16.29 -34.23
CA GLY A 1018 16.54 -16.24 -34.48
C GLY A 1018 15.79 -15.39 -33.46
N GLY A 1019 14.79 -14.66 -33.93
CA GLY A 1019 13.83 -13.93 -33.12
C GLY A 1019 14.18 -12.46 -32.91
N LEU A 1020 13.24 -11.78 -32.26
CA LEU A 1020 13.25 -10.33 -32.08
C LEU A 1020 14.13 -9.96 -30.90
N VAL A 1021 15.07 -9.04 -31.12
CA VAL A 1021 15.87 -8.49 -30.02
C VAL A 1021 15.00 -7.55 -29.19
N VAL A 1022 14.90 -7.81 -27.89
CA VAL A 1022 14.10 -7.02 -26.94
C VAL A 1022 14.91 -6.61 -25.72
N LEU A 1023 14.53 -5.48 -25.12
CA LEU A 1023 14.98 -5.08 -23.79
C LEU A 1023 13.99 -5.59 -22.74
N LEU A 1024 14.47 -6.47 -21.87
CA LEU A 1024 13.70 -6.96 -20.73
C LEU A 1024 13.62 -5.91 -19.62
N PRO A 1025 12.61 -5.94 -18.74
CA PRO A 1025 12.49 -5.02 -17.60
C PRO A 1025 13.71 -5.03 -16.65
N ASN A 1026 14.43 -6.13 -16.55
CA ASN A 1026 15.70 -6.22 -15.80
C ASN A 1026 16.91 -5.63 -16.55
N LYS A 1027 16.69 -4.86 -17.62
CA LYS A 1027 17.68 -4.21 -18.50
C LYS A 1027 18.60 -5.15 -19.27
N LYS A 1028 18.35 -6.47 -19.27
CA LYS A 1028 19.07 -7.41 -20.13
C LYS A 1028 18.48 -7.42 -21.53
N ILE A 1029 19.36 -7.58 -22.52
CA ILE A 1029 18.95 -7.85 -23.89
C ILE A 1029 18.62 -9.34 -24.03
N ALA A 1030 17.52 -9.64 -24.70
CA ALA A 1030 17.04 -10.99 -24.95
C ALA A 1030 16.52 -11.13 -26.39
N ARG A 1031 16.28 -12.38 -26.81
CA ARG A 1031 15.60 -12.69 -28.07
C ARG A 1031 14.30 -13.42 -27.79
N VAL A 1032 13.23 -12.99 -28.43
CA VAL A 1032 11.91 -13.63 -28.36
C VAL A 1032 11.51 -14.19 -29.72
N PRO A 1033 10.89 -15.38 -29.79
CA PRO A 1033 10.38 -15.89 -31.06
C PRO A 1033 9.23 -15.00 -31.57
N TYR A 1034 8.97 -15.06 -32.88
CA TYR A 1034 7.88 -14.30 -33.54
C TYR A 1034 6.51 -14.95 -33.31
N ILE A 1035 6.23 -15.33 -32.05
CA ILE A 1035 5.07 -16.10 -31.63
C ILE A 1035 4.45 -15.43 -30.41
N TYR A 1036 3.12 -15.38 -30.32
CA TYR A 1036 2.42 -14.93 -29.11
C TYR A 1036 2.73 -15.88 -27.94
N PRO A 1037 2.94 -15.42 -26.68
CA PRO A 1037 2.68 -14.08 -26.13
C PRO A 1037 3.73 -13.00 -26.42
N PHE A 1038 4.85 -13.33 -27.06
CA PHE A 1038 5.97 -12.39 -27.17
C PHE A 1038 5.84 -11.39 -28.30
N VAL A 1039 5.32 -11.83 -29.45
CA VAL A 1039 5.13 -11.02 -30.65
C VAL A 1039 3.75 -11.33 -31.20
N LEU A 1040 3.01 -10.30 -31.61
CA LEU A 1040 1.73 -10.46 -32.31
C LEU A 1040 1.98 -10.70 -33.81
N PRO A 1041 1.66 -11.89 -34.35
CA PRO A 1041 1.82 -12.22 -35.77
C PRO A 1041 1.31 -11.14 -36.73
N SER A 1042 0.12 -10.62 -36.44
CA SER A 1042 -0.58 -9.64 -37.27
C SER A 1042 0.12 -8.28 -37.36
N LEU A 1043 0.86 -7.88 -36.33
CA LEU A 1043 1.56 -6.59 -36.31
C LEU A 1043 2.95 -6.69 -36.95
N ARG A 1044 3.57 -7.88 -36.87
CA ARG A 1044 4.94 -8.09 -37.33
C ARG A 1044 5.06 -8.51 -38.79
N TYR A 1045 4.22 -9.42 -39.27
CA TYR A 1045 4.31 -9.97 -40.63
C TYR A 1045 2.93 -10.20 -41.25
N HIS A 1046 1.97 -9.30 -40.98
CA HIS A 1046 0.66 -9.21 -41.63
C HIS A 1046 -0.22 -10.47 -41.64
N CYS A 1047 -0.07 -11.34 -40.64
CA CYS A 1047 -1.04 -12.40 -40.36
C CYS A 1047 -2.45 -11.80 -40.08
N PRO A 1048 -3.56 -12.44 -40.50
CA PRO A 1048 -4.91 -12.05 -40.08
C PRO A 1048 -5.02 -11.89 -38.57
N ALA A 1049 -5.61 -10.78 -38.11
CA ALA A 1049 -5.57 -10.40 -36.70
C ALA A 1049 -6.42 -11.29 -35.78
N ASP A 1050 -7.47 -11.89 -36.33
CA ASP A 1050 -8.31 -12.90 -35.69
C ASP A 1050 -7.59 -14.27 -35.58
N ALA A 1051 -6.52 -14.49 -36.34
CA ALA A 1051 -5.75 -15.72 -36.32
C ALA A 1051 -4.54 -15.69 -35.36
N ASN A 1052 -4.23 -14.56 -34.72
CA ASN A 1052 -3.02 -14.40 -33.88
C ASN A 1052 -2.79 -15.56 -32.89
N LEU A 1053 -3.82 -15.94 -32.12
CA LEU A 1053 -3.72 -16.96 -31.09
C LEU A 1053 -3.62 -18.38 -31.68
N ASN A 1054 -4.56 -18.74 -32.57
CA ASN A 1054 -4.59 -20.07 -33.19
C ASN A 1054 -3.34 -20.34 -34.03
N PHE A 1055 -2.87 -19.34 -34.79
CA PHE A 1055 -1.60 -19.43 -35.51
C PHE A 1055 -0.46 -19.73 -34.54
N SER A 1056 -0.36 -18.95 -33.45
CA SER A 1056 0.71 -19.10 -32.46
C SER A 1056 0.68 -20.48 -31.77
N LEU A 1057 -0.50 -20.99 -31.42
CA LEU A 1057 -0.68 -22.33 -30.85
C LEU A 1057 -0.11 -23.42 -31.77
N GLU A 1058 -0.40 -23.37 -33.07
CA GLU A 1058 0.14 -24.33 -34.02
C GLU A 1058 1.67 -24.25 -34.10
N ILE A 1059 2.25 -23.04 -34.10
CA ILE A 1059 3.72 -22.90 -34.12
C ILE A 1059 4.35 -23.45 -32.84
N TRP A 1060 3.72 -23.27 -31.68
CA TRP A 1060 4.19 -23.90 -30.43
C TRP A 1060 4.11 -25.42 -30.48
N LYS A 1061 3.04 -25.99 -31.05
CA LYS A 1061 2.94 -27.45 -31.28
C LYS A 1061 4.06 -27.96 -32.18
N PHE A 1062 4.39 -27.23 -33.24
CA PHE A 1062 5.47 -27.58 -34.15
C PHE A 1062 6.83 -27.54 -33.46
N ASN A 1063 7.09 -26.53 -32.62
CA ASN A 1063 8.32 -26.49 -31.81
C ASN A 1063 8.39 -27.66 -30.81
N ARG A 1064 7.30 -27.99 -30.13
CA ARG A 1064 7.24 -29.15 -29.24
C ARG A 1064 7.58 -30.46 -29.98
N GLU A 1065 7.06 -30.63 -31.19
CA GLU A 1065 7.36 -31.80 -32.03
C GLU A 1065 8.80 -31.79 -32.57
N PHE A 1066 9.31 -30.61 -32.93
CA PHE A 1066 10.69 -30.39 -33.34
C PHE A 1066 11.66 -30.94 -32.29
N PHE A 1067 11.46 -30.61 -31.02
CA PHE A 1067 12.30 -31.07 -29.90
C PHE A 1067 11.94 -32.46 -29.34
N SER A 1068 11.04 -33.22 -29.96
CA SER A 1068 10.69 -34.57 -29.50
C SER A 1068 11.61 -35.66 -30.07
N GLY A 1069 11.83 -36.74 -29.32
CA GLY A 1069 12.64 -37.88 -29.76
C GLY A 1069 14.14 -37.63 -29.56
N CYS A 1070 14.93 -37.65 -30.63
CA CYS A 1070 16.40 -37.55 -30.56
C CYS A 1070 16.93 -36.18 -30.08
N LEU A 1071 16.08 -35.15 -29.97
CA LEU A 1071 16.41 -33.78 -29.56
C LEU A 1071 15.89 -33.40 -28.16
N GLU A 1072 15.30 -34.34 -27.42
CA GLU A 1072 14.57 -34.06 -26.17
C GLU A 1072 15.47 -33.61 -25.00
N ASP A 1073 16.75 -33.97 -25.05
CA ASP A 1073 17.82 -33.55 -24.15
C ASP A 1073 18.48 -32.21 -24.53
N LEU A 1074 17.97 -31.48 -25.53
CA LEU A 1074 18.37 -30.10 -25.77
C LEU A 1074 17.78 -29.19 -24.69
N LEU A 1075 18.68 -28.60 -23.91
CA LEU A 1075 18.36 -27.75 -22.77
C LEU A 1075 18.47 -26.27 -23.13
N ILE A 1076 17.82 -25.40 -22.36
CA ILE A 1076 17.86 -23.94 -22.53
C ILE A 1076 19.31 -23.41 -22.54
N LYS A 1077 20.20 -23.95 -21.69
CA LYS A 1077 21.63 -23.58 -21.70
C LYS A 1077 22.40 -23.90 -22.99
N HIS A 1078 21.82 -24.69 -23.90
CA HIS A 1078 22.40 -24.98 -25.21
C HIS A 1078 21.97 -23.96 -26.28
N CYS A 1079 21.18 -22.94 -25.93
CA CYS A 1079 20.78 -21.85 -26.81
C CYS A 1079 21.71 -20.64 -26.66
N ASP A 1080 21.50 -19.61 -27.47
CA ASP A 1080 22.24 -18.37 -27.34
C ASP A 1080 21.94 -17.64 -26.02
N LYS A 1081 22.90 -16.83 -25.56
CA LYS A 1081 22.79 -16.08 -24.31
C LYS A 1081 21.54 -15.18 -24.25
N PRO A 1082 21.10 -14.52 -25.33
CA PRO A 1082 19.84 -13.77 -25.33
C PRO A 1082 18.59 -14.61 -25.09
N PHE A 1083 18.48 -15.82 -25.65
CA PHE A 1083 17.37 -16.72 -25.36
C PHE A 1083 17.43 -17.24 -23.91
N VAL A 1084 18.62 -17.56 -23.41
CA VAL A 1084 18.82 -17.91 -21.99
C VAL A 1084 18.39 -16.76 -21.07
N ASN A 1085 18.69 -15.50 -21.43
CA ASN A 1085 18.21 -14.33 -20.67
C ASN A 1085 16.67 -14.23 -20.65
N LEU A 1086 15.99 -14.55 -21.76
CA LEU A 1086 14.53 -14.61 -21.80
C LEU A 1086 13.98 -15.70 -20.86
N ALA A 1087 14.45 -16.94 -21.04
CA ALA A 1087 13.96 -18.09 -20.30
C ALA A 1087 14.14 -17.92 -18.78
N THR A 1088 15.32 -17.46 -18.37
CA THR A 1088 15.62 -17.19 -16.95
C THR A 1088 14.78 -16.04 -16.39
N TYR A 1089 14.52 -14.99 -17.18
CA TYR A 1089 13.62 -13.91 -16.79
C TYR A 1089 12.19 -14.39 -16.56
N LEU A 1090 11.71 -15.33 -17.39
CA LEU A 1090 10.39 -15.94 -17.24
C LEU A 1090 10.32 -16.98 -16.11
N GLY A 1091 11.45 -17.30 -15.47
CA GLY A 1091 11.50 -18.25 -14.35
C GLY A 1091 11.71 -19.71 -14.75
N PHE A 1092 12.23 -19.99 -15.95
CA PHE A 1092 12.68 -21.33 -16.33
C PHE A 1092 14.12 -21.58 -15.87
N SER A 1093 14.39 -22.79 -15.37
CA SER A 1093 15.76 -23.25 -15.12
C SER A 1093 16.52 -23.41 -16.44
N THR A 1094 17.83 -23.13 -16.42
CA THR A 1094 18.71 -23.37 -17.57
C THR A 1094 18.85 -24.86 -17.93
N ASP A 1095 18.48 -25.75 -17.01
CA ASP A 1095 18.44 -27.20 -17.21
C ASP A 1095 17.07 -27.71 -17.69
N CYS A 1096 16.08 -26.83 -17.90
CA CYS A 1096 14.82 -27.19 -18.53
C CYS A 1096 15.06 -27.54 -20.01
N SER A 1097 14.38 -28.59 -20.49
CA SER A 1097 14.43 -28.95 -21.92
C SER A 1097 13.62 -27.98 -22.78
N LEU A 1098 14.03 -27.78 -24.03
CA LEU A 1098 13.28 -26.96 -24.99
C LEU A 1098 11.90 -27.55 -25.29
N ARG A 1099 11.75 -28.87 -25.22
CA ARG A 1099 10.46 -29.55 -25.34
C ARG A 1099 9.51 -29.18 -24.20
N GLU A 1100 9.97 -29.24 -22.95
CA GLU A 1100 9.17 -28.84 -21.78
C GLU A 1100 8.81 -27.35 -21.83
N PHE A 1101 9.76 -26.50 -22.23
CA PHE A 1101 9.51 -25.08 -22.46
C PHE A 1101 8.36 -24.89 -23.46
N CYS A 1102 8.38 -25.56 -24.61
CA CYS A 1102 7.31 -25.47 -25.61
C CYS A 1102 5.99 -26.08 -25.11
N ASP A 1103 6.04 -27.20 -24.40
CA ASP A 1103 4.85 -27.87 -23.86
C ASP A 1103 4.12 -27.00 -22.82
N PHE A 1104 4.86 -26.20 -22.04
CA PHE A 1104 4.27 -25.18 -21.18
C PHE A 1104 3.38 -24.21 -21.98
N TYR A 1105 3.90 -23.63 -23.07
CA TYR A 1105 3.13 -22.68 -23.89
C TYR A 1105 1.93 -23.36 -24.56
N VAL A 1106 2.09 -24.58 -25.10
CA VAL A 1106 0.96 -25.35 -25.67
C VAL A 1106 -0.13 -25.57 -24.62
N LYS A 1107 0.23 -25.94 -23.39
CA LYS A 1107 -0.73 -26.11 -22.29
C LYS A 1107 -1.47 -24.81 -21.95
N GLN A 1108 -0.79 -23.66 -21.98
CA GLN A 1108 -1.45 -22.38 -21.71
C GLN A 1108 -2.44 -21.98 -22.81
N PHE A 1109 -2.08 -22.15 -24.08
CA PHE A 1109 -3.01 -21.92 -25.18
C PHE A 1109 -4.23 -22.85 -25.13
N ASN A 1110 -4.03 -24.13 -24.81
CA ASN A 1110 -5.17 -25.03 -24.64
C ASN A 1110 -6.10 -24.61 -23.48
N ARG A 1111 -5.56 -23.94 -22.44
CA ARG A 1111 -6.37 -23.34 -21.36
C ARG A 1111 -7.10 -22.08 -21.82
N LEU A 1112 -6.52 -21.27 -22.71
CA LEU A 1112 -7.22 -20.17 -23.37
C LEU A 1112 -8.41 -20.69 -24.21
N GLU A 1113 -8.25 -21.84 -24.87
CA GLU A 1113 -9.29 -22.48 -25.69
C GLU A 1113 -10.38 -23.19 -24.89
N GLN A 1114 -10.11 -23.61 -23.66
CA GLN A 1114 -11.11 -24.13 -22.72
C GLN A 1114 -11.93 -22.98 -22.13
#